data_AF-A0A367KR86-F1
#
_entry.id   AF-A0A367KR86-F1
#
_cell.length_a   1.000
_cell.length_b   1.000
_cell.length_c   1.000
_cell.angle_alpha   90.00
_cell.angle_beta   90.00
_cell.angle_gamma   90.00
#
_symmetry.space_group_name_H-M   'P 1'
#
loop_
_entity.id
_entity.type
_entity.pdbx_description
1 polymer ?
#
loop_
_entity_poly.entity_id
_entity_poly.type
_entity_poly.pdbx_seq_one_letter_code
_entity_poly.pdbx_strand_id
1 'polypeptide(L)'
;MNDPKYNKNLIRQNYLQYLEEAYNRSAILNDRDIYGHTCPLPTYNAYPCPDLCVRDISLCPTIPVCPTDTHYCIDGSCRFQCPDTLISSCTCPGAPALIGKVYSCGSRLDVNIPDFLAETKVNQSAIACGQAANLTQVSNWTPDPTSVMWHECPLPNYGTLTLTENILVAIYVFYGACLLTLVAWTLYKKLREKTTLKGSKAKNTSQIESYLSDDKEISHDEDIKEEHMTVIAYKACWLGTLVKILFGFETVGQIAYMIMLTQDYYTGFSAFRGNSVVATSTFMGMWYILFFWFTSLTVFKQRLPNFFRIKCSYSEGQYVQVERKEPALIFLEGQSNQITQWVRSLESYLKHCVGLDVTVDHQRLQYTSSGKKYFNYQCTRYVYHDPSDTFSPHHIHLANRHSELSLLTQGLTTKEALLRQELIGPNFTQVYVPNFFLAMFLFFGYFTILTIVGIADTAVILVSAWVKVIVRLKSEKRIKAMAEFTDQVQILRDDVWQEKSTADLLPGDVFRVEQGKTTPCDAVILSGTVVADESSLTGEPLPIRKFPLRSDDWTRYDKLGASKMSTLFAGTGISQAQDVLGLVMSTGTATDKGQLIKKILFPTQVSFVFDEQIKIVILILLCCGVLCLGLAIWMVSAGT
;
A
#
# COMPACT_ATOMS: atom_id res chain seq x y z
N MET A 1 -61.93 34.92 -12.56
CA MET A 1 -60.94 35.26 -13.60
C MET A 1 -59.54 34.79 -13.21
N ASN A 2 -59.42 33.61 -12.58
CA ASN A 2 -58.16 33.01 -12.14
C ASN A 2 -58.18 31.56 -12.61
N ASP A 3 -57.61 31.30 -13.78
CA ASP A 3 -57.51 29.96 -14.35
C ASP A 3 -56.08 29.44 -14.15
N PRO A 4 -55.86 28.38 -13.34
CA PRO A 4 -54.52 27.87 -12.99
C PRO A 4 -53.74 27.31 -14.19
N LYS A 5 -54.37 27.13 -15.36
CA LYS A 5 -53.67 26.80 -16.62
C LYS A 5 -52.91 27.99 -17.21
N TYR A 6 -53.36 29.23 -17.00
CA TYR A 6 -52.71 30.42 -17.55
C TYR A 6 -51.36 30.69 -16.86
N ASN A 7 -51.30 30.45 -15.55
CA ASN A 7 -50.09 30.68 -14.75
C ASN A 7 -49.00 29.61 -15.00
N LYS A 8 -49.40 28.37 -15.32
CA LYS A 8 -48.44 27.31 -15.71
C LYS A 8 -47.78 27.57 -17.06
N ASN A 9 -48.51 28.15 -18.02
CA ASN A 9 -47.94 28.52 -19.32
C ASN A 9 -47.01 29.73 -19.21
N LEU A 10 -47.33 30.70 -18.34
CA LEU A 10 -46.48 31.86 -18.09
C LEU A 10 -45.16 31.48 -17.40
N ILE A 11 -45.21 30.58 -16.41
CA ILE A 11 -44.01 30.05 -15.74
C ILE A 11 -43.19 29.18 -16.69
N ARG A 12 -43.84 28.38 -17.55
CA ARG A 12 -43.14 27.58 -18.57
C ARG A 12 -42.50 28.45 -19.65
N GLN A 13 -43.14 29.55 -20.06
CA GLN A 13 -42.54 30.51 -20.99
C GLN A 13 -41.36 31.24 -20.36
N ASN A 14 -41.48 31.72 -19.11
CA ASN A 14 -40.37 32.36 -18.41
C ASN A 14 -39.20 31.39 -18.15
N TYR A 15 -39.48 30.12 -17.88
CA TYR A 15 -38.45 29.10 -17.68
C TYR A 15 -37.78 28.67 -18.99
N LEU A 16 -38.53 28.59 -20.10
CA LEU A 16 -37.97 28.36 -21.42
C LEU A 16 -37.13 29.54 -21.90
N GLN A 17 -37.56 30.78 -21.61
CA GLN A 17 -36.79 31.98 -21.90
C GLN A 17 -35.50 32.06 -21.07
N TYR A 18 -35.55 31.64 -19.79
CA TYR A 18 -34.36 31.51 -18.94
C TYR A 18 -33.40 30.41 -19.43
N LEU A 19 -33.95 29.29 -19.93
CA LEU A 19 -33.15 28.21 -20.52
C LEU A 19 -32.57 28.59 -21.87
N GLU A 20 -33.26 29.40 -22.68
CA GLU A 20 -32.73 29.99 -23.92
C GLU A 20 -31.61 30.99 -23.62
N GLU A 21 -31.77 31.84 -22.60
CA GLU A 21 -30.73 32.76 -22.13
C GLU A 21 -29.52 32.02 -21.53
N ALA A 22 -29.73 30.92 -20.81
CA ALA A 22 -28.66 30.09 -20.26
C ALA A 22 -27.96 29.23 -21.33
N TYR A 23 -28.68 28.75 -22.34
CA TYR A 23 -28.15 28.02 -23.48
C TYR A 23 -27.32 28.96 -24.38
N ASN A 24 -27.78 30.18 -24.63
CA ASN A 24 -27.01 31.19 -25.36
C ASN A 24 -25.74 31.65 -24.62
N ARG A 25 -25.72 31.62 -23.28
CA ARG A 25 -24.49 31.88 -22.49
C ARG A 25 -23.51 30.71 -22.45
N SER A 26 -23.96 29.48 -22.67
CA SER A 26 -23.11 28.27 -22.61
C SER A 26 -22.67 27.77 -23.99
N ALA A 27 -23.25 28.27 -25.07
CA ALA A 27 -22.87 27.98 -26.45
C ALA A 27 -21.81 28.94 -27.02
N ILE A 28 -20.92 29.49 -26.18
CA ILE A 28 -19.85 30.40 -26.64
C ILE A 28 -18.61 29.56 -26.95
N LEU A 29 -18.57 29.00 -28.15
CA LEU A 29 -17.34 28.50 -28.77
C LEU A 29 -16.96 29.52 -29.85
N ASN A 30 -15.88 30.29 -29.64
CA ASN A 30 -15.30 31.24 -30.60
C ASN A 30 -16.10 32.55 -30.87
N ASP A 31 -16.50 33.29 -29.82
CA ASP A 31 -16.95 34.69 -29.90
C ASP A 31 -18.13 35.00 -30.87
N ARG A 32 -18.91 34.00 -31.28
CA ARG A 32 -20.09 34.18 -32.14
C ARG A 32 -21.31 33.45 -31.57
N ASP A 33 -22.48 34.07 -31.75
CA ASP A 33 -23.76 33.48 -31.41
C ASP A 33 -24.19 32.41 -32.45
N ILE A 34 -25.30 31.71 -32.16
CA ILE A 34 -25.92 30.71 -33.05
C ILE A 34 -26.37 31.26 -34.42
N TYR A 35 -26.37 32.59 -34.59
CA TYR A 35 -26.75 33.30 -35.81
C TYR A 35 -25.53 33.90 -36.55
N GLY A 36 -24.31 33.68 -36.04
CA GLY A 36 -23.06 34.15 -36.63
C GLY A 36 -22.69 35.61 -36.30
N HIS A 37 -23.44 36.29 -35.44
CA HIS A 37 -23.11 37.62 -34.93
C HIS A 37 -22.08 37.51 -33.81
N THR A 38 -21.16 38.47 -33.74
CA THR A 38 -20.18 38.55 -32.64
C THR A 38 -20.91 38.95 -31.36
N CYS A 39 -20.77 38.14 -30.30
CA CYS A 39 -21.38 38.44 -29.01
C CYS A 39 -20.81 39.74 -28.44
N PRO A 40 -21.64 40.62 -27.84
CA PRO A 40 -21.14 41.78 -27.12
C PRO A 40 -20.34 41.31 -25.90
N LEU A 41 -19.27 42.05 -25.59
CA LEU A 41 -18.37 41.72 -24.50
C LEU A 41 -19.10 41.89 -23.15
N PRO A 42 -18.85 41.02 -22.16
CA PRO A 42 -19.56 41.09 -20.88
C PRO A 42 -19.17 42.35 -20.09
N THR A 43 -20.14 42.98 -19.43
CA THR A 43 -19.88 44.04 -18.44
C THR A 43 -19.35 43.44 -17.15
N TYR A 44 -18.20 43.90 -16.67
CA TYR A 44 -17.71 43.56 -15.34
C TYR A 44 -18.40 44.48 -14.32
N ASN A 45 -19.31 43.91 -13.53
CA ASN A 45 -20.02 44.65 -12.49
C ASN A 45 -19.19 44.73 -11.20
N ALA A 46 -19.17 45.89 -10.56
CA ALA A 46 -18.44 46.17 -9.31
C ALA A 46 -16.96 45.78 -9.38
N TYR A 47 -16.27 46.23 -10.42
CA TYR A 47 -14.83 46.11 -10.52
C TYR A 47 -14.14 46.95 -9.43
N PRO A 48 -13.36 46.33 -8.52
CA PRO A 48 -12.69 47.07 -7.46
C PRO A 48 -11.49 47.81 -8.03
N CYS A 49 -11.53 49.14 -7.99
CA CYS A 49 -10.41 49.97 -8.39
C CYS A 49 -9.21 49.78 -7.46
N PRO A 50 -7.98 49.94 -7.99
CA PRO A 50 -6.78 50.05 -7.16
C PRO A 50 -6.86 51.26 -6.23
N ASP A 51 -6.18 51.20 -5.09
CA ASP A 51 -6.09 52.34 -4.19
C ASP A 51 -5.33 53.50 -4.87
N LEU A 52 -5.80 54.73 -4.64
CA LEU A 52 -5.18 55.91 -5.21
C LEU A 52 -4.09 56.46 -4.27
N CYS A 53 -2.91 56.71 -4.81
CA CYS A 53 -1.77 57.27 -4.10
C CYS A 53 -1.49 58.69 -4.58
N VAL A 54 -1.41 59.64 -3.65
CA VAL A 54 -1.33 61.08 -3.94
C VAL A 54 -0.21 61.74 -3.15
N ARG A 55 0.40 62.79 -3.72
CA ARG A 55 1.38 63.61 -2.96
C ARG A 55 0.74 64.50 -1.91
N ASP A 56 -0.45 65.01 -2.22
CA ASP A 56 -1.23 65.86 -1.35
C ASP A 56 -2.60 65.22 -1.13
N ILE A 57 -3.01 65.13 0.12
CA ILE A 57 -4.26 64.50 0.55
C ILE A 57 -5.50 65.20 -0.02
N SER A 58 -5.36 66.48 -0.39
CA SER A 58 -6.40 67.29 -1.04
C SER A 58 -6.81 66.75 -2.42
N LEU A 59 -5.95 65.94 -3.05
CA LEU A 59 -6.18 65.35 -4.37
C LEU A 59 -6.97 64.03 -4.31
N CYS A 60 -7.35 63.57 -3.12
CA CYS A 60 -8.19 62.39 -2.97
C CYS A 60 -9.65 62.69 -3.35
N PRO A 61 -10.33 61.80 -4.10
CA PRO A 61 -11.74 61.97 -4.47
C PRO A 61 -12.66 61.98 -3.24
N THR A 62 -12.32 61.23 -2.21
CA THR A 62 -12.89 61.32 -0.86
C THR A 62 -11.75 61.56 0.13
N ILE A 63 -11.78 62.71 0.79
CA ILE A 63 -10.74 63.07 1.76
C ILE A 63 -10.96 62.19 3.01
N PRO A 64 -9.96 61.39 3.45
CA PRO A 64 -10.10 60.57 4.64
C PRO A 64 -10.26 61.47 5.87
N VAL A 65 -11.35 61.27 6.61
CA VAL A 65 -11.66 62.06 7.82
C VAL A 65 -11.14 61.32 9.05
N CYS A 66 -10.26 61.98 9.81
CA CYS A 66 -9.75 61.46 11.07
C CYS A 66 -10.57 61.96 12.28
N PRO A 67 -10.62 61.20 13.39
CA PRO A 67 -11.20 61.66 14.66
C PRO A 67 -10.55 62.96 15.17
N THR A 68 -11.28 63.72 15.99
CA THR A 68 -10.81 65.00 16.58
C THR A 68 -9.44 64.82 17.25
N ASP A 69 -8.54 65.77 17.02
CA ASP A 69 -7.13 65.81 17.46
C ASP A 69 -6.16 64.80 16.82
N THR A 70 -6.52 64.15 15.71
CA THR A 70 -5.62 63.26 14.96
C THR A 70 -5.42 63.70 13.51
N HIS A 71 -4.20 63.51 12.99
CA HIS A 71 -3.79 63.77 11.62
C HIS A 71 -3.65 62.47 10.82
N TYR A 72 -3.98 62.50 9.53
CA TYR A 72 -3.80 61.37 8.62
C TYR A 72 -2.33 61.25 8.21
N CYS A 73 -1.71 60.12 8.50
CA CYS A 73 -0.30 59.88 8.22
C CYS A 73 -0.08 59.09 6.92
N ILE A 74 1.16 59.04 6.45
CA ILE A 74 1.56 58.36 5.20
C ILE A 74 1.30 56.84 5.20
N ASP A 75 1.20 56.21 6.38
CA ASP A 75 0.83 54.81 6.57
C ASP A 75 -0.69 54.56 6.45
N GLY A 76 -1.45 55.58 6.09
CA GLY A 76 -2.91 55.50 5.92
C GLY A 76 -3.69 55.46 7.24
N SER A 77 -3.03 55.70 8.38
CA SER A 77 -3.65 55.69 9.71
C SER A 77 -3.77 57.11 10.31
N CYS A 78 -4.77 57.31 11.18
CA CYS A 78 -4.94 58.56 11.92
C CYS A 78 -4.15 58.51 13.24
N ARG A 79 -3.23 59.46 13.46
CA ARG A 79 -2.39 59.54 14.68
C ARG A 79 -2.29 60.98 15.19
N PHE A 80 -2.01 61.16 16.48
CA PHE A 80 -1.78 62.49 17.08
C PHE A 80 -0.54 63.20 16.53
N GLN A 81 0.50 62.44 16.16
CA GLN A 81 1.72 62.95 15.54
C GLN A 81 2.20 61.94 14.50
N CYS A 82 2.59 62.41 13.31
CA CYS A 82 3.10 61.56 12.23
C CYS A 82 4.63 61.55 12.23
N PRO A 83 5.30 60.53 12.79
CA PRO A 83 6.76 60.41 12.73
C PRO A 83 7.26 60.19 11.29
N ASP A 84 8.41 60.78 10.93
CA ASP A 84 9.01 60.68 9.59
C ASP A 84 9.59 59.28 9.27
N THR A 85 9.58 58.34 10.23
CA THR A 85 10.00 56.94 10.05
C THR A 85 8.88 56.04 9.51
N LEU A 86 7.68 56.58 9.29
CA LEU A 86 6.56 55.81 8.77
C LEU A 86 6.81 55.41 7.31
N ILE A 87 6.44 54.19 6.96
CA ILE A 87 6.49 53.69 5.58
C ILE A 87 5.13 53.98 4.96
N SER A 88 5.14 54.57 3.76
CA SER A 88 3.89 54.86 3.06
C SER A 88 3.17 53.56 2.69
N SER A 89 1.85 53.50 2.86
CA SER A 89 1.05 52.36 2.41
C SER A 89 1.08 52.16 0.89
N CYS A 90 1.57 53.16 0.16
CA CYS A 90 1.77 53.13 -1.28
C CYS A 90 3.09 52.47 -1.72
N THR A 91 3.95 52.02 -0.79
CA THR A 91 5.21 51.35 -1.14
C THR A 91 4.97 49.92 -1.62
N CYS A 92 5.65 49.54 -2.70
CA CYS A 92 5.57 48.20 -3.25
C CYS A 92 6.75 47.33 -2.77
N PRO A 93 6.50 46.10 -2.28
CA PRO A 93 7.56 45.16 -1.90
C PRO A 93 8.45 44.84 -3.10
N GLY A 94 9.76 45.10 -2.99
CA GLY A 94 10.74 44.81 -4.05
C GLY A 94 10.90 45.90 -5.13
N ALA A 95 10.16 47.00 -5.04
CA ALA A 95 10.33 48.18 -5.88
C ALA A 95 11.25 49.23 -5.21
N PRO A 96 11.81 50.21 -5.95
CA PRO A 96 12.61 51.28 -5.37
C PRO A 96 11.82 52.07 -4.31
N ALA A 97 12.50 52.55 -3.27
CA ALA A 97 11.86 53.36 -2.23
C ALA A 97 11.22 54.63 -2.83
N LEU A 98 10.03 54.99 -2.34
CA LEU A 98 9.32 56.19 -2.79
C LEU A 98 10.10 57.45 -2.40
N ILE A 99 10.17 58.40 -3.33
CA ILE A 99 10.81 59.69 -3.11
C ILE A 99 9.77 60.69 -2.60
N GLY A 100 9.90 61.11 -1.33
CA GLY A 100 9.01 62.09 -0.70
C GLY A 100 7.81 61.49 0.04
N LYS A 101 6.90 62.36 0.52
CA LYS A 101 5.69 61.95 1.25
C LYS A 101 4.58 61.63 0.25
N VAL A 102 4.09 60.39 0.28
CA VAL A 102 2.99 59.90 -0.55
C VAL A 102 1.93 59.31 0.38
N TYR A 103 0.69 59.74 0.23
CA TYR A 103 -0.47 59.34 1.02
C TYR A 103 -1.36 58.39 0.19
N SER A 104 -1.99 57.42 0.85
CA SER A 104 -3.07 56.62 0.26
C SER A 104 -4.41 57.28 0.55
N CYS A 105 -5.37 57.24 -0.38
CA CYS A 105 -6.72 57.77 -0.13
C CYS A 105 -7.60 56.81 0.69
N GLY A 106 -7.23 55.53 0.83
CA GLY A 106 -7.92 54.53 1.66
C GLY A 106 -9.36 54.15 1.26
N SER A 107 -9.98 54.92 0.36
CA SER A 107 -11.32 54.65 -0.18
C SER A 107 -11.22 53.80 -1.44
N ARG A 108 -11.69 52.55 -1.36
CA ARG A 108 -11.80 51.68 -2.52
C ARG A 108 -13.05 52.05 -3.31
N LEU A 109 -12.87 52.41 -4.58
CA LEU A 109 -13.95 52.75 -5.51
C LEU A 109 -14.31 51.50 -6.31
N ASP A 110 -15.60 51.21 -6.47
CA ASP A 110 -16.07 50.11 -7.33
C ASP A 110 -16.75 50.68 -8.58
N VAL A 111 -16.36 50.21 -9.76
CA VAL A 111 -16.86 50.72 -11.06
C VAL A 111 -17.42 49.59 -11.92
N ASN A 112 -18.43 49.89 -12.74
CA ASN A 112 -18.91 48.94 -13.75
C ASN A 112 -18.18 49.20 -15.07
N ILE A 113 -17.48 48.20 -15.60
CA ILE A 113 -16.74 48.30 -16.86
C ILE A 113 -17.54 47.61 -17.96
N PRO A 114 -18.20 48.34 -18.88
CA PRO A 114 -18.86 47.75 -20.04
C PRO A 114 -17.81 47.22 -21.03
N ASP A 115 -18.18 46.21 -21.81
CA ASP A 115 -17.34 45.60 -22.84
C ASP A 115 -15.93 45.18 -22.34
N PHE A 116 -15.89 44.46 -21.21
CA PHE A 116 -14.66 44.11 -20.54
C PHE A 116 -13.84 43.09 -21.33
N LEU A 117 -12.62 43.46 -21.68
CA LEU A 117 -11.63 42.62 -22.34
C LEU A 117 -10.51 42.27 -21.36
N ALA A 118 -10.31 40.98 -21.11
CA ALA A 118 -9.28 40.52 -20.19
C ALA A 118 -7.86 40.92 -20.64
N GLU A 119 -7.58 40.97 -21.94
CA GLU A 119 -6.28 41.36 -22.51
C GLU A 119 -5.92 42.82 -22.24
N THR A 120 -6.90 43.73 -22.32
CA THR A 120 -6.71 45.17 -22.08
C THR A 120 -7.15 45.61 -20.70
N LYS A 121 -7.32 44.65 -19.76
CA LYS A 121 -7.86 44.86 -18.42
C LYS A 121 -7.24 46.08 -17.72
N VAL A 122 -5.91 46.18 -17.71
CA VAL A 122 -5.17 47.25 -16.99
C VAL A 122 -5.52 48.63 -17.54
N ASN A 123 -5.58 48.78 -18.87
CA ASN A 123 -5.89 50.05 -19.49
C ASN A 123 -7.39 50.41 -19.34
N GLN A 124 -8.27 49.43 -19.56
CA GLN A 124 -9.72 49.62 -19.39
C GLN A 124 -10.09 49.95 -17.93
N SER A 125 -9.49 49.26 -16.95
CA SER A 125 -9.70 49.55 -15.54
C SER A 125 -9.13 50.90 -15.14
N ALA A 126 -7.94 51.27 -15.61
CA ALA A 126 -7.34 52.57 -15.32
C ALA A 126 -8.21 53.72 -15.84
N ILE A 127 -8.78 53.59 -17.04
CA ILE A 127 -9.67 54.60 -17.63
C ILE A 127 -11.00 54.66 -16.87
N ALA A 128 -11.66 53.53 -16.61
CA ALA A 128 -12.94 53.49 -15.92
C ALA A 128 -12.83 54.00 -14.47
N CYS A 129 -11.79 53.58 -13.74
CA CYS A 129 -11.50 54.06 -12.40
C CYS A 129 -11.09 55.54 -12.37
N GLY A 130 -10.32 55.99 -13.37
CA GLY A 130 -9.98 57.40 -13.53
C GLY A 130 -11.20 58.29 -13.75
N GLN A 131 -12.09 57.88 -14.66
CA GLN A 131 -13.35 58.59 -14.92
C GLN A 131 -14.25 58.66 -13.68
N ALA A 132 -14.38 57.56 -12.94
CA ALA A 132 -15.18 57.53 -11.73
C ALA A 132 -14.57 58.34 -10.57
N ALA A 133 -13.24 58.54 -10.57
CA ALA A 133 -12.54 59.42 -9.64
C ALA A 133 -12.40 60.89 -10.13
N ASN A 134 -13.00 61.26 -11.28
CA ASN A 134 -12.82 62.56 -11.95
C ASN A 134 -11.36 62.91 -12.30
N LEU A 135 -10.54 61.91 -12.64
CA LEU A 135 -9.13 62.06 -13.02
C LEU A 135 -8.92 61.61 -14.48
N THR A 136 -8.38 62.48 -15.33
CA THR A 136 -8.30 62.23 -16.78
C THR A 136 -7.01 61.53 -17.23
N GLN A 137 -5.96 61.46 -16.39
CA GLN A 137 -4.73 60.74 -16.70
C GLN A 137 -3.93 60.44 -15.43
N VAL A 138 -4.07 59.23 -14.88
CA VAL A 138 -3.33 58.77 -13.70
C VAL A 138 -2.20 57.86 -14.17
N SER A 139 -0.97 58.11 -13.69
CA SER A 139 0.18 57.27 -14.02
C SER A 139 0.13 55.93 -13.26
N ASN A 140 0.69 54.88 -13.88
CA ASN A 140 0.98 53.64 -13.17
C ASN A 140 2.01 53.92 -12.05
N TRP A 141 2.15 52.98 -11.12
CA TRP A 141 3.07 53.14 -10.00
C TRP A 141 4.48 53.52 -10.47
N THR A 142 5.02 54.60 -9.90
CA THR A 142 6.38 55.07 -10.16
C THR A 142 7.04 55.47 -8.84
N PRO A 143 8.37 55.35 -8.72
CA PRO A 143 9.08 55.71 -7.48
C PRO A 143 9.06 57.22 -7.17
N ASP A 144 8.80 58.07 -8.16
CA ASP A 144 8.71 59.54 -8.03
C ASP A 144 7.45 60.07 -8.75
N PRO A 145 6.25 59.91 -8.15
CA PRO A 145 5.00 60.34 -8.78
C PRO A 145 4.89 61.86 -8.78
N THR A 146 4.43 62.49 -9.85
CA THR A 146 4.32 63.96 -9.95
C THR A 146 3.12 64.55 -9.20
N SER A 147 1.99 63.84 -9.15
CA SER A 147 0.77 64.28 -8.44
C SER A 147 -0.07 63.12 -7.90
N VAL A 148 -0.50 62.21 -8.79
CA VAL A 148 -1.35 61.05 -8.48
C VAL A 148 -0.87 59.79 -9.24
N MET A 149 -0.96 58.64 -8.59
CA MET A 149 -0.67 57.34 -9.20
C MET A 149 -1.59 56.25 -8.66
N TRP A 150 -1.82 55.21 -9.44
CA TRP A 150 -2.50 54.01 -8.95
C TRP A 150 -1.55 53.15 -8.12
N HIS A 151 -2.03 52.58 -7.01
CA HIS A 151 -1.32 51.57 -6.24
C HIS A 151 -1.36 50.20 -6.93
N GLU A 152 -0.86 50.15 -8.16
CA GLU A 152 -0.63 48.92 -8.91
C GLU A 152 0.86 48.66 -8.97
N CYS A 153 1.34 47.82 -8.06
CA CYS A 153 2.76 47.53 -7.97
C CYS A 153 3.28 46.94 -9.28
N PRO A 154 4.40 47.47 -9.83
CA PRO A 154 5.01 46.87 -10.99
C PRO A 154 5.42 45.45 -10.63
N LEU A 155 5.14 44.51 -11.54
CA LEU A 155 5.71 43.18 -11.46
C LEU A 155 7.24 43.34 -11.42
N PRO A 156 7.94 42.82 -10.39
CA PRO A 156 9.38 42.96 -10.35
C PRO A 156 9.97 42.26 -11.57
N ASN A 157 10.93 42.91 -12.24
CA ASN A 157 11.53 42.34 -13.44
C ASN A 157 12.52 41.25 -13.04
N TYR A 158 12.04 40.01 -12.96
CA TYR A 158 12.82 38.86 -12.52
C TYR A 158 13.73 38.23 -13.59
N GLY A 159 13.77 38.80 -14.81
CA GLY A 159 14.46 38.21 -15.96
C GLY A 159 13.78 36.94 -16.50
N THR A 160 14.28 36.41 -17.60
CA THR A 160 13.80 35.14 -18.19
C THR A 160 14.35 33.95 -17.40
N LEU A 161 13.50 32.98 -17.06
CA LEU A 161 13.91 31.73 -16.42
C LEU A 161 14.82 30.90 -17.34
N THR A 162 16.02 30.56 -16.87
CA THR A 162 17.01 29.78 -17.63
C THR A 162 17.13 28.32 -17.19
N LEU A 163 16.22 27.82 -16.32
CA LEU A 163 16.26 26.47 -15.71
C LEU A 163 17.54 26.15 -14.90
N THR A 164 18.42 27.14 -14.70
CA THR A 164 19.68 27.04 -13.94
C THR A 164 19.58 27.57 -12.52
N GLU A 165 18.36 27.78 -12.03
CA GLU A 165 18.13 28.32 -10.69
C GLU A 165 18.54 27.30 -9.63
N ASN A 166 19.09 27.79 -8.52
CA ASN A 166 19.66 26.94 -7.47
C ASN A 166 18.68 25.87 -6.95
N ILE A 167 17.38 26.18 -6.90
CA ILE A 167 16.35 25.23 -6.45
C ILE A 167 16.11 24.10 -7.47
N LEU A 168 16.07 24.41 -8.76
CA LEU A 168 15.92 23.41 -9.82
C LEU A 168 17.19 22.56 -9.96
N VAL A 169 18.37 23.19 -9.84
CA VAL A 169 19.64 22.46 -9.79
C VAL A 169 19.69 21.51 -8.59
N ALA A 170 19.21 21.93 -7.41
CA ALA A 170 19.10 21.06 -6.25
C ALA A 170 18.17 19.86 -6.49
N ILE A 171 17.03 20.07 -7.17
CA ILE A 171 16.11 18.99 -7.59
C ILE A 171 16.85 18.00 -8.50
N TYR A 172 17.52 18.50 -9.56
CA TYR A 172 18.21 17.65 -10.52
C TYR A 172 19.34 16.85 -9.89
N VAL A 173 20.12 17.47 -9.00
CA VAL A 173 21.19 16.79 -8.27
C VAL A 173 20.63 15.73 -7.34
N PHE A 174 19.56 16.04 -6.60
CA PHE A 174 18.94 15.12 -5.65
C PHE A 174 18.36 13.88 -6.36
N TYR A 175 17.50 14.07 -7.37
CA TYR A 175 16.91 12.95 -8.11
C TYR A 175 17.92 12.24 -9.01
N GLY A 176 18.88 12.97 -9.58
CA GLY A 176 19.98 12.40 -10.35
C GLY A 176 20.86 11.47 -9.49
N ALA A 177 21.17 11.88 -8.26
CA ALA A 177 21.90 11.05 -7.31
C ALA A 177 21.12 9.77 -6.94
N CYS A 178 19.82 9.90 -6.64
CA CYS A 178 18.93 8.77 -6.35
C CYS A 178 18.85 7.77 -7.52
N LEU A 179 18.69 8.26 -8.75
CA LEU A 179 18.65 7.40 -9.92
C LEU A 179 20.00 6.70 -10.15
N LEU A 180 21.10 7.43 -9.97
CA LEU A 180 22.45 6.88 -10.11
C LEU A 180 22.73 5.79 -9.05
N THR A 181 22.37 6.00 -7.79
CA THR A 181 22.57 5.01 -6.71
C THR A 181 21.79 3.72 -6.99
N LEU A 182 20.54 3.83 -7.42
CA LEU A 182 19.70 2.68 -7.77
C LEU A 182 20.18 1.95 -9.03
N VAL A 183 20.56 2.68 -10.09
CA VAL A 183 21.09 2.07 -11.33
C VAL A 183 22.43 1.40 -11.07
N ALA A 184 23.34 2.05 -10.33
CA ALA A 184 24.62 1.46 -9.95
C ALA A 184 24.43 0.17 -9.12
N TRP A 185 23.51 0.18 -8.15
CA TRP A 185 23.17 -1.00 -7.36
C TRP A 185 22.57 -2.13 -8.21
N THR A 186 21.62 -1.84 -9.10
CA THR A 186 21.01 -2.87 -9.95
C THR A 186 22.02 -3.51 -10.90
N LEU A 187 22.91 -2.72 -11.50
CA LEU A 187 24.02 -3.22 -12.32
C LEU A 187 24.96 -4.10 -11.50
N TYR A 188 25.40 -3.61 -10.34
CA TYR A 188 26.25 -4.36 -9.42
C TYR A 188 25.64 -5.70 -9.01
N LYS A 189 24.36 -5.68 -8.60
CA LYS A 189 23.59 -6.87 -8.22
C LYS A 189 23.52 -7.86 -9.38
N LYS A 190 23.13 -7.40 -10.59
CA LYS A 190 22.98 -8.26 -11.77
C LYS A 190 24.30 -8.92 -12.16
N LEU A 191 25.42 -8.18 -12.10
CA LEU A 191 26.76 -8.71 -12.38
C LEU A 191 27.17 -9.77 -11.33
N ARG A 192 26.92 -9.50 -10.05
CA ARG A 192 27.30 -10.40 -8.96
C ARG A 192 26.47 -11.68 -8.96
N GLU A 193 25.15 -11.59 -9.12
CA GLU A 193 24.25 -12.75 -9.19
C GLU A 193 24.55 -13.64 -10.41
N LYS A 194 24.88 -13.05 -11.57
CA LYS A 194 25.28 -13.82 -12.76
C LYS A 194 26.54 -14.64 -12.52
N THR A 195 27.47 -14.12 -11.72
CA THR A 195 28.72 -14.82 -11.37
C THR A 195 28.43 -15.99 -10.42
N THR A 196 27.61 -15.78 -9.39
CA THR A 196 27.19 -16.82 -8.43
C THR A 196 26.39 -17.95 -9.10
N LEU A 197 25.45 -17.61 -9.99
CA LEU A 197 24.63 -18.59 -10.72
C LEU A 197 25.46 -19.50 -11.65
N LYS A 198 26.52 -18.97 -12.27
CA LYS A 198 27.46 -19.78 -13.06
C LYS A 198 28.19 -20.80 -12.19
N GLY A 199 28.62 -20.41 -11.00
CA GLY A 199 29.25 -21.31 -10.03
C GLY A 199 28.31 -22.41 -9.53
N SER A 200 27.04 -22.06 -9.24
CA SER A 200 26.04 -23.02 -8.77
C SER A 200 25.63 -24.03 -9.86
N LYS A 201 25.49 -23.60 -11.12
CA LYS A 201 25.18 -24.51 -12.24
C LYS A 201 26.29 -25.52 -12.47
N ALA A 202 27.56 -25.11 -12.39
CA ALA A 202 28.69 -26.03 -12.51
C ALA A 202 28.70 -27.12 -11.41
N LYS A 203 28.26 -26.78 -10.19
CA LYS A 203 28.17 -27.71 -9.05
C LYS A 203 26.97 -28.67 -9.14
N ASN A 204 25.82 -28.18 -9.59
CA ASN A 204 24.62 -29.02 -9.76
C ASN A 204 24.77 -30.03 -10.90
N THR A 205 25.44 -29.67 -12.01
CA THR A 205 25.68 -30.62 -13.11
C THR A 205 26.57 -31.79 -12.68
N SER A 206 27.58 -31.56 -11.83
CA SER A 206 28.44 -32.63 -11.31
C SER A 206 27.77 -33.52 -10.25
N GLN A 207 26.81 -33.00 -9.48
CA GLN A 207 26.09 -33.79 -8.46
C GLN A 207 24.94 -34.59 -9.06
N ILE A 208 24.21 -34.06 -10.04
CA ILE A 208 23.09 -34.76 -10.68
C ILE A 208 23.58 -36.04 -11.40
N GLU A 209 24.79 -36.02 -11.98
CA GLU A 209 25.41 -37.23 -12.58
C GLU A 209 25.77 -38.32 -11.56
N SER A 210 25.99 -37.99 -10.28
CA SER A 210 26.29 -38.99 -9.24
C SER A 210 25.04 -39.59 -8.56
N TYR A 211 23.89 -38.91 -8.63
CA TYR A 211 22.64 -39.39 -8.01
C TYR A 211 21.78 -40.22 -8.97
N LEU A 212 21.93 -40.04 -10.29
CA LEU A 212 21.21 -40.82 -11.31
C LEU A 212 21.68 -42.28 -11.44
N SER A 213 22.70 -42.70 -10.69
CA SER A 213 23.23 -44.07 -10.68
C SER A 213 22.66 -44.99 -9.60
N ASP A 214 21.99 -44.49 -8.56
CA ASP A 214 21.59 -45.33 -7.40
C ASP A 214 20.08 -45.52 -7.16
N ASP A 215 19.18 -44.69 -7.71
CA ASP A 215 17.73 -44.81 -7.41
C ASP A 215 16.90 -45.11 -8.66
N LYS A 216 16.87 -46.40 -9.03
CA LYS A 216 15.79 -46.98 -9.85
C LYS A 216 14.98 -47.93 -8.97
N GLU A 217 14.09 -47.41 -8.13
CA GLU A 217 12.81 -48.04 -7.83
C GLU A 217 11.91 -47.17 -6.92
N ILE A 218 10.66 -46.99 -7.38
CA ILE A 218 9.45 -46.62 -6.62
C ILE A 218 9.27 -45.14 -6.26
N SER A 219 8.46 -44.42 -7.07
CA SER A 219 7.62 -43.32 -6.59
C SER A 219 6.30 -43.26 -7.36
N HIS A 220 5.35 -44.10 -6.95
CA HIS A 220 3.93 -43.78 -7.08
C HIS A 220 3.51 -43.25 -5.70
N ASP A 221 3.38 -41.93 -5.58
CA ASP A 221 2.50 -41.29 -4.61
C ASP A 221 2.04 -39.96 -5.21
N GLU A 222 0.86 -40.02 -5.81
CA GLU A 222 0.00 -38.89 -6.07
C GLU A 222 -0.65 -38.50 -4.75
N ASP A 223 -0.26 -37.36 -4.18
CA ASP A 223 -1.15 -36.56 -3.38
C ASP A 223 -0.68 -35.10 -3.45
N ILE A 224 -1.28 -34.38 -4.41
CA ILE A 224 -1.24 -32.92 -4.58
C ILE A 224 0.20 -32.37 -4.62
N LYS A 225 0.77 -32.28 -5.83
CA LYS A 225 1.87 -31.35 -6.12
C LYS A 225 1.54 -30.03 -5.42
N GLU A 226 2.33 -29.62 -4.43
CA GLU A 226 2.33 -28.24 -3.92
C GLU A 226 2.70 -27.36 -5.12
N GLU A 227 1.69 -26.93 -5.89
CA GLU A 227 1.82 -26.26 -7.17
C GLU A 227 2.65 -24.99 -7.01
N HIS A 228 3.93 -25.11 -7.40
CA HIS A 228 4.90 -24.05 -7.62
C HIS A 228 5.19 -23.11 -6.42
N MET A 229 5.65 -23.68 -5.30
CA MET A 229 6.45 -22.93 -4.32
C MET A 229 7.92 -22.91 -4.78
N THR A 230 8.51 -21.72 -4.89
CA THR A 230 9.94 -21.54 -5.17
C THR A 230 10.63 -20.85 -4.01
N VAL A 231 11.72 -21.43 -3.55
CA VAL A 231 12.51 -20.94 -2.41
C VAL A 231 13.77 -20.30 -2.96
N ILE A 232 14.08 -19.06 -2.55
CA ILE A 232 15.27 -18.35 -3.02
C ILE A 232 16.06 -17.85 -1.80
N ALA A 233 17.33 -18.22 -1.71
CA ALA A 233 18.22 -17.75 -0.63
C ALA A 233 18.90 -16.42 -0.98
N TYR A 234 19.05 -15.57 0.04
CA TYR A 234 19.70 -14.28 -0.02
C TYR A 234 20.74 -14.10 1.09
N LYS A 235 21.79 -13.36 0.77
CA LYS A 235 22.85 -12.95 1.69
C LYS A 235 22.90 -11.43 1.78
N ALA A 236 23.06 -10.90 2.99
CA ALA A 236 23.27 -9.46 3.17
C ALA A 236 24.69 -9.08 2.71
N CYS A 237 24.79 -7.94 2.03
CA CYS A 237 26.06 -7.34 1.64
C CYS A 237 26.12 -5.94 2.24
N TRP A 238 27.29 -5.53 2.73
CA TRP A 238 27.47 -4.20 3.32
C TRP A 238 27.07 -3.07 2.35
N LEU A 239 27.41 -3.22 1.06
CA LEU A 239 27.05 -2.26 0.02
C LEU A 239 25.54 -2.16 -0.16
N GLY A 240 24.84 -3.30 -0.14
CA GLY A 240 23.38 -3.34 -0.23
C GLY A 240 22.71 -2.68 0.98
N THR A 241 23.23 -2.91 2.18
CA THR A 241 22.76 -2.24 3.40
C THR A 241 22.97 -0.72 3.32
N LEU A 242 24.11 -0.26 2.79
CA LEU A 242 24.39 1.16 2.59
C LEU A 242 23.41 1.80 1.59
N VAL A 243 23.18 1.16 0.43
CA VAL A 243 22.20 1.65 -0.56
C VAL A 243 20.78 1.66 0.04
N LYS A 244 20.41 0.65 0.83
CA LYS A 244 19.12 0.63 1.54
C LYS A 244 18.96 1.82 2.49
N ILE A 245 20.00 2.17 3.24
CA ILE A 245 20.00 3.32 4.17
C ILE A 245 19.88 4.63 3.38
N LEU A 246 20.69 4.80 2.32
CA LEU A 246 20.62 5.97 1.44
C LEU A 246 19.23 6.15 0.83
N PHE A 247 18.62 5.08 0.33
CA PHE A 247 17.25 5.08 -0.20
C PHE A 247 16.20 5.50 0.85
N GLY A 248 16.42 5.12 2.11
CA GLY A 248 15.60 5.57 3.24
C GLY A 248 15.73 7.08 3.48
N PHE A 249 16.96 7.60 3.50
CA PHE A 249 17.22 9.04 3.62
C PHE A 249 16.66 9.83 2.44
N GLU A 250 16.78 9.31 1.21
CA GLU A 250 16.18 9.90 0.01
C GLU A 250 14.65 9.99 0.15
N THR A 251 13.99 8.93 0.64
CA THR A 251 12.54 8.94 0.85
C THR A 251 12.11 9.98 1.89
N VAL A 252 12.84 10.11 3.00
CA VAL A 252 12.58 11.16 4.02
C VAL A 252 12.87 12.56 3.45
N GLY A 253 13.94 12.70 2.67
CA GLY A 253 14.31 13.93 1.98
C GLY A 253 13.22 14.41 1.03
N GLN A 254 12.57 13.52 0.28
CA GLN A 254 11.44 13.87 -0.59
C GLN A 254 10.26 14.45 0.18
N ILE A 255 9.92 13.89 1.35
CA ILE A 255 8.85 14.42 2.20
C ILE A 255 9.22 15.82 2.71
N ALA A 256 10.43 15.99 3.24
CA ALA A 256 10.92 17.27 3.75
C ALA A 256 10.93 18.34 2.65
N TYR A 257 11.36 17.97 1.44
CA TYR A 257 11.38 18.86 0.29
C TYR A 257 9.96 19.27 -0.16
N MET A 258 9.00 18.35 -0.15
CA MET A 258 7.60 18.68 -0.45
C MET A 258 6.98 19.60 0.60
N ILE A 259 7.30 19.43 1.88
CA ILE A 259 6.86 20.36 2.93
C ILE A 259 7.41 21.76 2.67
N MET A 260 8.71 21.86 2.36
CA MET A 260 9.36 23.13 2.04
C MET A 260 8.73 23.80 0.81
N LEU A 261 8.51 23.07 -0.29
CA LEU A 261 7.85 23.60 -1.49
C LEU A 261 6.42 24.05 -1.23
N THR A 262 5.68 23.30 -0.40
CA THR A 262 4.31 23.68 -0.03
C THR A 262 4.30 24.98 0.76
N GLN A 263 5.23 25.15 1.70
CA GLN A 263 5.37 26.40 2.44
C GLN A 263 5.71 27.58 1.51
N ASP A 264 6.66 27.40 0.60
CA ASP A 264 7.03 28.45 -0.36
C ASP A 264 5.87 28.81 -1.30
N TYR A 265 5.12 27.82 -1.80
CA TYR A 265 3.96 28.04 -2.66
C TYR A 265 2.88 28.91 -2.03
N TYR A 266 2.60 28.73 -0.74
CA TYR A 266 1.54 29.49 -0.04
C TYR A 266 2.01 30.78 0.64
N THR A 267 3.28 30.86 1.05
CA THR A 267 3.81 32.00 1.83
C THR A 267 4.75 32.90 1.04
N GLY A 268 5.10 32.54 -0.20
CA GLY A 268 6.00 33.32 -1.04
C GLY A 268 7.42 33.41 -0.47
N PHE A 269 7.88 32.34 0.19
CA PHE A 269 9.16 32.23 0.90
C PHE A 269 10.36 32.14 -0.08
N SER A 270 10.56 33.19 -0.87
CA SER A 270 11.78 33.52 -1.61
C SER A 270 12.17 32.64 -2.81
N ALA A 271 11.67 31.41 -3.02
CA ALA A 271 12.37 30.50 -3.95
C ALA A 271 12.02 30.69 -5.44
N PHE A 272 10.76 30.96 -5.79
CA PHE A 272 10.31 31.12 -7.19
C PHE A 272 10.14 32.56 -7.65
N ARG A 273 10.70 33.53 -6.90
CA ARG A 273 10.72 34.96 -7.28
C ARG A 273 9.33 35.47 -7.72
N GLY A 274 8.25 35.04 -7.10
CA GLY A 274 6.89 35.49 -7.41
C GLY A 274 6.31 35.06 -8.78
N ASN A 275 6.99 34.19 -9.56
CA ASN A 275 6.41 33.65 -10.78
C ASN A 275 5.46 32.48 -10.47
N SER A 276 4.16 32.78 -10.45
CA SER A 276 3.10 31.82 -10.12
C SER A 276 3.06 30.62 -11.07
N VAL A 277 3.42 30.78 -12.35
CA VAL A 277 3.40 29.70 -13.34
C VAL A 277 4.49 28.66 -13.05
N VAL A 278 5.69 29.11 -12.71
CA VAL A 278 6.82 28.21 -12.41
C VAL A 278 6.66 27.56 -11.05
N ALA A 279 6.19 28.31 -10.06
CA ALA A 279 5.86 27.75 -8.75
C ALA A 279 4.78 26.65 -8.88
N THR A 280 3.71 26.92 -9.63
CA THR A 280 2.62 25.96 -9.83
C THR A 280 3.07 24.74 -10.62
N SER A 281 3.81 24.93 -11.73
CA SER A 281 4.30 23.80 -12.54
C SER A 281 5.33 22.94 -11.81
N THR A 282 6.25 23.54 -11.06
CA THR A 282 7.24 22.81 -10.24
C THR A 282 6.56 22.06 -9.11
N PHE A 283 5.60 22.68 -8.41
CA PHE A 283 4.81 22.03 -7.36
C PHE A 283 4.05 20.82 -7.90
N MET A 284 3.34 20.98 -9.03
CA MET A 284 2.61 19.89 -9.69
C MET A 284 3.55 18.75 -10.12
N GLY A 285 4.66 19.06 -10.79
CA GLY A 285 5.64 18.06 -11.22
C GLY A 285 6.21 17.26 -10.04
N MET A 286 6.57 17.93 -8.96
CA MET A 286 7.09 17.30 -7.75
C MET A 286 6.05 16.45 -7.02
N TRP A 287 4.79 16.89 -7.00
CA TRP A 287 3.69 16.11 -6.45
C TRP A 287 3.51 14.79 -7.20
N TYR A 288 3.57 14.79 -8.53
CA TYR A 288 3.52 13.56 -9.32
C TYR A 288 4.72 12.64 -9.04
N ILE A 289 5.93 13.19 -8.97
CA ILE A 289 7.13 12.40 -8.63
C ILE A 289 6.96 11.71 -7.27
N LEU A 290 6.48 12.44 -6.25
CA LEU A 290 6.22 11.87 -4.93
C LEU A 290 5.11 10.80 -5.00
N PHE A 291 4.01 11.07 -5.69
CA PHE A 291 2.91 10.12 -5.84
C PHE A 291 3.36 8.80 -6.47
N PHE A 292 4.11 8.85 -7.58
CA PHE A 292 4.64 7.64 -8.22
C PHE A 292 5.69 6.94 -7.36
N TRP A 293 6.53 7.69 -6.63
CA TRP A 293 7.50 7.14 -5.70
C TRP A 293 6.83 6.31 -4.59
N PHE A 294 5.87 6.90 -3.86
CA PHE A 294 5.16 6.21 -2.77
C PHE A 294 4.26 5.07 -3.26
N THR A 295 3.64 5.23 -4.43
CA THR A 295 2.89 4.14 -5.07
C THR A 295 3.82 2.96 -5.36
N SER A 296 4.99 3.21 -5.93
CA SER A 296 6.01 2.18 -6.17
C SER A 296 6.49 1.51 -4.88
N LEU A 297 6.79 2.30 -3.84
CA LEU A 297 7.15 1.76 -2.51
C LEU A 297 6.08 0.84 -1.93
N THR A 298 4.82 1.21 -2.10
CA THR A 298 3.67 0.45 -1.60
C THR A 298 3.49 -0.85 -2.37
N VAL A 299 3.55 -0.79 -3.71
CA VAL A 299 3.42 -1.96 -4.60
C VAL A 299 4.56 -2.95 -4.39
N PHE A 300 5.81 -2.48 -4.28
CA PHE A 300 6.98 -3.34 -4.16
C PHE A 300 7.44 -3.58 -2.71
N LYS A 301 6.65 -3.18 -1.70
CA LYS A 301 7.01 -3.26 -0.28
C LYS A 301 7.54 -4.64 0.14
N GLN A 302 6.91 -5.72 -0.35
CA GLN A 302 7.31 -7.09 -0.02
C GLN A 302 8.65 -7.51 -0.66
N ARG A 303 8.99 -6.94 -1.83
CA ARG A 303 10.21 -7.26 -2.58
C ARG A 303 11.39 -6.35 -2.22
N LEU A 304 11.11 -5.15 -1.71
CA LEU A 304 12.10 -4.12 -1.40
C LEU A 304 13.22 -4.59 -0.45
N PRO A 305 12.98 -5.38 0.63
CA PRO A 305 14.06 -5.86 1.49
C PRO A 305 15.08 -6.75 0.76
N ASN A 306 14.62 -7.58 -0.18
CA ASN A 306 15.48 -8.49 -0.96
C ASN A 306 16.06 -7.81 -2.20
N PHE A 307 15.50 -6.69 -2.64
CA PHE A 307 16.09 -5.85 -3.68
C PHE A 307 17.53 -5.43 -3.29
N PHE A 308 17.75 -5.06 -2.03
CA PHE A 308 19.06 -4.68 -1.48
C PHE A 308 19.92 -5.86 -1.00
N ARG A 309 19.46 -7.10 -1.18
CA ARG A 309 20.22 -8.32 -0.87
C ARG A 309 20.64 -9.02 -2.17
N ILE A 310 21.64 -9.89 -2.07
CA ILE A 310 22.19 -10.61 -3.23
C ILE A 310 21.75 -12.07 -3.14
N LYS A 311 21.26 -12.64 -4.25
CA LYS A 311 20.94 -14.07 -4.34
C LYS A 311 22.20 -14.94 -4.15
N CYS A 312 22.07 -16.02 -3.40
CA CYS A 312 23.14 -16.98 -3.13
C CYS A 312 22.64 -18.43 -3.11
N SER A 313 23.55 -19.40 -3.07
CA SER A 313 23.19 -20.80 -2.78
C SER A 313 22.63 -20.91 -1.36
N TYR A 314 21.79 -21.93 -1.13
CA TYR A 314 21.13 -22.17 0.15
C TYR A 314 22.13 -22.38 1.30
N SER A 315 23.27 -23.01 1.02
CA SER A 315 24.40 -23.20 1.96
C SER A 315 24.98 -21.90 2.52
N GLU A 316 24.94 -20.79 1.78
CA GLU A 316 25.43 -19.48 2.23
C GLU A 316 24.31 -18.51 2.64
N GLY A 317 23.06 -18.91 2.44
CA GLY A 317 21.88 -18.10 2.72
C GLY A 317 21.79 -17.67 4.18
N GLN A 318 21.39 -16.42 4.39
CA GLN A 318 21.00 -15.85 5.70
C GLN A 318 19.49 -15.55 5.75
N TYR A 319 18.90 -15.26 4.60
CA TYR A 319 17.48 -14.99 4.43
C TYR A 319 16.94 -15.87 3.32
N VAL A 320 15.66 -16.20 3.41
CA VAL A 320 14.92 -16.94 2.39
C VAL A 320 13.72 -16.13 1.96
N GLN A 321 13.49 -16.10 0.65
CA GLN A 321 12.27 -15.63 0.04
C GLN A 321 11.48 -16.84 -0.44
N VAL A 322 10.23 -16.93 -0.01
CA VAL A 322 9.27 -17.92 -0.51
C VAL A 322 8.37 -17.22 -1.50
N GLU A 323 8.40 -17.71 -2.73
CA GLU A 323 7.57 -17.25 -3.84
C GLU A 323 6.53 -18.33 -4.14
N ARG A 324 5.24 -18.00 -3.96
CA ARG A 324 4.13 -18.90 -4.26
C ARG A 324 3.20 -18.27 -5.30
N LYS A 325 2.84 -19.05 -6.32
CA LYS A 325 1.77 -18.67 -7.24
C LYS A 325 0.43 -19.01 -6.59
N GLU A 326 -0.38 -18.00 -6.31
CA GLU A 326 -1.74 -18.19 -5.79
C GLU A 326 -2.72 -17.86 -6.90
N PRO A 327 -3.20 -18.85 -7.69
CA PRO A 327 -4.30 -18.61 -8.60
C PRO A 327 -5.55 -18.31 -7.78
N ALA A 328 -6.20 -17.18 -8.03
CA ALA A 328 -7.48 -16.88 -7.38
C ALA A 328 -8.53 -17.89 -7.85
N LEU A 329 -9.24 -18.52 -6.91
CA LEU A 329 -10.41 -19.33 -7.24
C LEU A 329 -11.54 -18.38 -7.64
N ILE A 330 -11.92 -18.39 -8.92
CA ILE A 330 -12.96 -17.52 -9.45
C ILE A 330 -14.25 -18.32 -9.57
N PHE A 331 -15.20 -18.04 -8.68
CA PHE A 331 -16.55 -18.57 -8.79
C PHE A 331 -17.33 -17.73 -9.81
N LEU A 332 -17.30 -18.14 -11.08
CA LEU A 332 -18.12 -17.52 -12.13
C LEU A 332 -19.36 -18.35 -12.37
N GLU A 333 -20.50 -17.74 -12.09
CA GLU A 333 -21.80 -18.23 -12.50
C GLU A 333 -22.00 -17.90 -13.99
N GLY A 334 -21.54 -18.78 -14.88
CA GLY A 334 -22.00 -18.94 -16.28
C GLY A 334 -21.92 -17.78 -17.30
N GLN A 335 -21.62 -16.54 -16.91
CA GLN A 335 -21.63 -15.38 -17.81
C GLN A 335 -20.28 -14.64 -17.79
N SER A 336 -19.32 -15.10 -18.58
CA SER A 336 -18.12 -14.31 -18.87
C SER A 336 -18.34 -13.46 -20.12
N ASN A 337 -18.54 -12.15 -19.94
CA ASN A 337 -18.54 -11.20 -21.05
C ASN A 337 -17.13 -11.09 -21.66
N GLN A 338 -17.03 -10.84 -22.97
CA GLN A 338 -15.74 -10.70 -23.67
C GLN A 338 -14.82 -9.64 -23.04
N ILE A 339 -15.41 -8.53 -22.57
CA ILE A 339 -14.68 -7.45 -21.88
C ILE A 339 -14.01 -7.98 -20.62
N THR A 340 -14.69 -8.80 -19.82
CA THR A 340 -14.14 -9.38 -18.59
C THR A 340 -12.94 -10.28 -18.88
N GLN A 341 -13.00 -11.09 -19.95
CA GLN A 341 -11.87 -11.94 -20.34
C GLN A 341 -10.67 -11.13 -20.84
N TRP A 342 -10.92 -10.06 -21.58
CA TRP A 342 -9.87 -9.16 -22.06
C TRP A 342 -9.19 -8.42 -20.90
N VAL A 343 -9.97 -7.86 -19.97
CA VAL A 343 -9.44 -7.18 -18.77
C VAL A 343 -8.61 -8.15 -17.93
N ARG A 344 -9.03 -9.41 -17.79
CA ARG A 344 -8.24 -10.45 -17.10
C ARG A 344 -6.92 -10.75 -17.80
N SER A 345 -6.94 -10.86 -19.12
CA SER A 345 -5.73 -11.13 -19.90
C SER A 345 -4.74 -9.97 -19.77
N LEU A 346 -5.25 -8.73 -19.83
CA LEU A 346 -4.48 -7.53 -19.59
C LEU A 346 -3.92 -7.48 -18.16
N GLU A 347 -4.74 -7.78 -17.15
CA GLU A 347 -4.32 -7.82 -15.75
C GLU A 347 -3.25 -8.89 -15.51
N SER A 348 -3.45 -10.10 -16.05
CA SER A 348 -2.50 -11.21 -15.93
C SER A 348 -1.17 -10.85 -16.60
N TYR A 349 -1.22 -10.27 -17.79
CA TYR A 349 -0.03 -9.77 -18.50
C TYR A 349 0.69 -8.68 -17.71
N LEU A 350 -0.03 -7.66 -17.22
CA LEU A 350 0.53 -6.59 -16.39
C LEU A 350 1.14 -7.13 -15.10
N LYS A 351 0.43 -8.01 -14.39
CA LYS A 351 0.94 -8.67 -13.18
C LYS A 351 2.18 -9.48 -13.49
N HIS A 352 2.22 -10.18 -14.61
CA HIS A 352 3.39 -10.95 -15.01
C HIS A 352 4.60 -10.06 -15.36
N CYS A 353 4.40 -8.99 -16.13
CA CYS A 353 5.44 -8.02 -16.47
C CYS A 353 6.02 -7.33 -15.23
N VAL A 354 5.18 -6.98 -14.26
CA VAL A 354 5.59 -6.31 -13.01
C VAL A 354 6.08 -7.34 -11.96
N GLY A 355 5.78 -8.62 -12.16
CA GLY A 355 6.04 -9.70 -11.20
C GLY A 355 5.15 -9.63 -9.95
N LEU A 356 3.92 -9.16 -10.07
CA LEU A 356 2.92 -9.14 -9.00
C LEU A 356 1.98 -10.36 -9.03
N ASP A 357 2.31 -11.37 -9.85
CA ASP A 357 1.61 -12.64 -10.00
C ASP A 357 1.98 -13.68 -8.92
N VAL A 358 2.91 -13.34 -8.03
CA VAL A 358 3.47 -14.22 -7.01
C VAL A 358 3.40 -13.56 -5.64
N THR A 359 2.88 -14.27 -4.63
CA THR A 359 2.96 -13.84 -3.24
C THR A 359 4.37 -14.07 -2.71
N VAL A 360 4.95 -13.02 -2.12
CA VAL A 360 6.34 -13.03 -1.65
C VAL A 360 6.37 -12.91 -0.14
N ASP A 361 6.84 -13.96 0.52
CA ASP A 361 7.16 -13.92 1.95
C ASP A 361 8.67 -14.00 2.17
N HIS A 362 9.16 -13.35 3.22
CA HIS A 362 10.58 -13.32 3.54
C HIS A 362 10.83 -13.71 4.99
N GLN A 363 11.71 -14.67 5.19
CA GLN A 363 12.10 -15.14 6.51
C GLN A 363 13.61 -15.11 6.70
N ARG A 364 14.03 -14.94 7.95
CA ARG A 364 15.42 -15.11 8.35
C ARG A 364 15.65 -16.59 8.64
N LEU A 365 16.74 -17.16 8.12
CA LEU A 365 17.13 -18.52 8.43
C LEU A 365 17.55 -18.64 9.89
N GLN A 366 17.02 -19.65 10.55
CA GLN A 366 17.37 -20.06 11.90
C GLN A 366 18.27 -21.29 11.84
N TYR A 367 18.98 -21.57 12.93
CA TYR A 367 19.88 -22.71 13.06
C TYR A 367 19.38 -23.59 14.21
N THR A 368 19.37 -24.89 13.99
CA THR A 368 19.16 -25.89 15.06
C THR A 368 20.39 -25.99 15.95
N SER A 369 20.29 -26.68 17.09
CA SER A 369 21.45 -27.02 17.93
C SER A 369 22.47 -27.88 17.18
N SER A 370 22.01 -28.76 16.27
CA SER A 370 22.88 -29.50 15.35
C SER A 370 23.53 -28.65 14.24
N GLY A 371 23.22 -27.36 14.15
CA GLY A 371 23.77 -26.45 13.14
C GLY A 371 23.07 -26.50 11.77
N LYS A 372 21.98 -27.26 11.63
CA LYS A 372 21.17 -27.31 10.40
C LYS A 372 20.33 -26.05 10.26
N LYS A 373 20.22 -25.56 9.03
CA LYS A 373 19.43 -24.37 8.70
C LYS A 373 17.96 -24.73 8.54
N TYR A 374 17.07 -23.90 9.05
CA TYR A 374 15.64 -24.04 8.84
C TYR A 374 14.91 -22.69 8.84
N PHE A 375 13.68 -22.69 8.33
CA PHE A 375 12.71 -21.61 8.49
C PHE A 375 11.29 -22.19 8.60
N ASN A 376 10.33 -21.41 9.10
CA ASN A 376 8.96 -21.89 9.33
C ASN A 376 7.99 -21.12 8.45
N TYR A 377 7.50 -21.72 7.37
CA TYR A 377 6.54 -21.09 6.46
C TYR A 377 5.17 -21.74 6.58
N GLN A 378 4.12 -20.93 6.76
CA GLN A 378 2.73 -21.38 6.94
C GLN A 378 2.58 -22.48 8.00
N CYS A 379 3.18 -22.29 9.17
CA CYS A 379 3.22 -23.24 10.29
C CYS A 379 3.94 -24.58 10.01
N THR A 380 4.60 -24.74 8.86
CA THR A 380 5.42 -25.90 8.52
C THR A 380 6.90 -25.54 8.57
N ARG A 381 7.73 -26.40 9.18
CA ARG A 381 9.18 -26.24 9.20
C ARG A 381 9.81 -26.79 7.92
N TYR A 382 10.66 -25.99 7.29
CA TYR A 382 11.47 -26.36 6.15
C TYR A 382 12.94 -26.43 6.57
N VAL A 383 13.57 -27.58 6.39
CA VAL A 383 14.95 -27.84 6.77
C VAL A 383 15.82 -27.89 5.52
N TYR A 384 17.06 -27.43 5.64
CA TYR A 384 18.05 -27.54 4.58
C TYR A 384 18.58 -28.97 4.48
N HIS A 385 18.50 -29.54 3.28
CA HIS A 385 19.09 -30.81 2.94
C HIS A 385 20.37 -30.61 2.12
N ASP A 386 21.52 -30.93 2.71
CA ASP A 386 22.83 -30.82 2.07
C ASP A 386 22.98 -31.59 0.74
N PRO A 387 22.50 -32.85 0.59
CA PRO A 387 22.72 -33.60 -0.65
C PRO A 387 21.89 -33.07 -1.82
N SER A 388 20.67 -32.60 -1.57
CA SER A 388 19.77 -32.10 -2.60
C SER A 388 19.91 -30.59 -2.87
N ASP A 389 20.69 -29.87 -2.06
CA ASP A 389 20.76 -28.39 -2.01
C ASP A 389 19.37 -27.76 -2.12
N THR A 390 18.43 -28.23 -1.30
CA THR A 390 17.04 -27.74 -1.29
C THR A 390 16.51 -27.59 0.13
N PHE A 391 15.50 -26.73 0.28
CA PHE A 391 14.69 -26.64 1.48
C PHE A 391 13.40 -27.43 1.27
N SER A 392 13.16 -28.42 2.11
CA SER A 392 11.94 -29.22 2.10
C SER A 392 11.47 -29.53 3.52
N PRO A 393 10.18 -29.81 3.73
CA PRO A 393 9.71 -30.37 4.99
C PRO A 393 10.39 -31.71 5.24
N HIS A 394 10.80 -31.97 6.49
CA HIS A 394 11.39 -33.25 6.86
C HIS A 394 10.28 -34.25 7.22
N HIS A 395 10.19 -35.34 6.45
CA HIS A 395 9.26 -36.43 6.71
C HIS A 395 10.03 -37.61 7.32
N ILE A 396 9.59 -38.08 8.49
CA ILE A 396 10.15 -39.28 9.10
C ILE A 396 9.35 -40.48 8.61
N HIS A 397 10.03 -41.35 7.88
CA HIS A 397 9.47 -42.61 7.46
C HIS A 397 9.78 -43.68 8.53
N LEU A 398 8.76 -44.23 9.17
CA LEU A 398 8.91 -45.25 10.22
C LEU A 398 9.05 -46.65 9.60
N ALA A 399 7.96 -47.17 9.03
CA ALA A 399 7.91 -48.45 8.35
C ALA A 399 6.74 -48.50 7.36
N ASN A 400 6.80 -49.44 6.40
CA ASN A 400 5.82 -49.54 5.31
C ASN A 400 4.72 -50.57 5.57
N ARG A 401 4.94 -51.52 6.49
CA ARG A 401 4.07 -52.68 6.70
C ARG A 401 3.49 -52.70 8.11
N HIS A 402 2.31 -53.33 8.25
CA HIS A 402 1.63 -53.46 9.55
C HIS A 402 2.49 -54.25 10.54
N SER A 403 3.10 -55.35 10.10
CA SER A 403 4.01 -56.17 10.92
C SER A 403 5.17 -55.36 11.49
N GLU A 404 5.86 -54.58 10.67
CA GLU A 404 6.99 -53.74 11.06
C GLU A 404 6.59 -52.64 12.05
N LEU A 405 5.47 -51.95 11.79
CA LEU A 405 4.95 -50.91 12.69
C LEU A 405 4.53 -51.50 14.05
N SER A 406 3.96 -52.70 14.06
CA SER A 406 3.53 -53.36 15.31
C SER A 406 4.69 -53.70 16.26
N LEU A 407 5.91 -53.81 15.74
CA LEU A 407 7.12 -54.11 16.52
C LEU A 407 7.70 -52.87 17.22
N LEU A 408 7.28 -51.66 16.85
CA LEU A 408 7.80 -50.39 17.38
C LEU A 408 7.15 -50.03 18.73
N THR A 409 7.28 -50.91 19.73
CA THR A 409 6.66 -50.74 21.06
C THR A 409 7.55 -50.05 22.10
N GLN A 410 8.87 -49.97 21.85
CA GLN A 410 9.87 -49.50 22.82
C GLN A 410 9.97 -47.96 22.94
N GLY A 411 9.24 -47.22 22.11
CA GLY A 411 9.29 -45.75 22.12
C GLY A 411 10.64 -45.19 21.66
N LEU A 412 10.85 -43.90 21.89
CA LEU A 412 12.05 -43.17 21.44
C LEU A 412 13.05 -42.99 22.58
N THR A 413 14.34 -42.93 22.25
CA THR A 413 15.34 -42.43 23.21
C THR A 413 15.28 -40.91 23.31
N THR A 414 15.65 -40.33 24.45
CA THR A 414 15.63 -38.86 24.60
C THR A 414 16.55 -38.16 23.60
N LYS A 415 17.70 -38.77 23.26
CA LYS A 415 18.63 -38.23 22.25
C LYS A 415 18.01 -38.20 20.86
N GLU A 416 17.36 -39.29 20.47
CA GLU A 416 16.70 -39.39 19.17
C GLU A 416 15.50 -38.45 19.08
N ALA A 417 14.71 -38.34 20.16
CA ALA A 417 13.61 -37.40 20.25
C ALA A 417 14.08 -35.96 20.05
N LEU A 418 15.17 -35.53 20.70
CA LEU A 418 15.72 -34.19 20.49
C LEU A 418 16.14 -33.94 19.04
N LEU A 419 16.78 -34.93 18.40
CA LEU A 419 17.18 -34.83 16.99
C LEU A 419 15.95 -34.69 16.07
N ARG A 420 14.92 -35.51 16.29
CA ARG A 420 13.66 -35.45 15.53
C ARG A 420 12.92 -34.12 15.76
N GLN A 421 12.94 -33.60 16.99
CA GLN A 421 12.34 -32.30 17.34
C GLN A 421 13.03 -31.13 16.63
N GLU A 422 14.35 -31.20 16.45
CA GLU A 422 15.08 -30.18 15.69
C GLU A 422 14.64 -30.14 14.22
N LEU A 423 14.43 -31.32 13.60
CA LEU A 423 14.08 -31.43 12.18
C LEU A 423 12.62 -31.09 11.91
N ILE A 424 11.68 -31.63 12.68
CA ILE A 424 10.24 -31.45 12.46
C ILE A 424 9.71 -30.18 13.13
N GLY A 425 10.23 -29.87 14.31
CA GLY A 425 9.64 -28.89 15.22
C GLY A 425 8.63 -29.52 16.20
N PRO A 426 8.07 -28.71 17.10
CA PRO A 426 7.07 -29.17 18.07
C PRO A 426 5.74 -29.50 17.38
N ASN A 427 4.94 -30.38 17.99
CA ASN A 427 3.55 -30.65 17.63
C ASN A 427 2.63 -29.50 18.10
N PHE A 428 2.94 -28.27 17.69
CA PHE A 428 2.19 -27.08 18.06
C PHE A 428 2.14 -26.08 16.91
N THR A 429 0.93 -25.77 16.44
CA THR A 429 0.72 -24.78 15.38
C THR A 429 0.58 -23.38 15.99
N GLN A 430 1.69 -22.67 16.13
CA GLN A 430 1.69 -21.33 16.68
C GLN A 430 1.03 -20.33 15.72
N VAL A 431 0.03 -19.59 16.21
CA VAL A 431 -0.65 -18.54 15.44
C VAL A 431 -0.32 -17.17 16.02
N TYR A 432 0.40 -16.35 15.25
CA TYR A 432 0.72 -14.99 15.66
C TYR A 432 -0.49 -14.07 15.47
N VAL A 433 -0.95 -13.46 16.55
CA VAL A 433 -2.01 -12.43 16.53
C VAL A 433 -1.38 -11.10 16.98
N PRO A 434 -1.35 -10.06 16.14
CA PRO A 434 -0.80 -8.77 16.51
C PRO A 434 -1.61 -8.11 17.63
N ASN A 435 -0.94 -7.30 18.46
CA ASN A 435 -1.61 -6.49 19.46
C ASN A 435 -2.50 -5.42 18.81
N PHE A 436 -3.58 -5.03 19.49
CA PHE A 436 -4.53 -4.02 18.98
C PHE A 436 -3.83 -2.73 18.54
N PHE A 437 -2.95 -2.17 19.38
CA PHE A 437 -2.20 -0.94 19.05
C PHE A 437 -1.28 -1.10 17.84
N LEU A 438 -0.64 -2.27 17.69
CA LEU A 438 0.21 -2.56 16.54
C LEU A 438 -0.62 -2.69 15.26
N ALA A 439 -1.75 -3.41 15.32
CA ALA A 439 -2.68 -3.55 14.20
C ALA A 439 -3.25 -2.19 13.77
N MET A 440 -3.58 -1.36 14.75
CA MET A 440 -4.08 0.00 14.53
C MET A 440 -2.99 0.88 13.90
N PHE A 441 -1.76 0.89 14.41
CA PHE A 441 -0.63 1.66 13.87
C PHE A 441 -0.28 1.25 12.43
N LEU A 442 -0.27 -0.05 12.14
CA LEU A 442 -0.03 -0.56 10.78
C LEU A 442 -1.11 -0.10 9.79
N PHE A 443 -2.36 0.03 10.27
CA PHE A 443 -3.45 0.58 9.46
C PHE A 443 -3.24 2.08 9.26
N PHE A 444 -3.00 2.83 10.34
CA PHE A 444 -2.74 4.27 10.29
C PHE A 444 -1.61 4.67 9.32
N GLY A 445 -0.48 3.96 9.35
CA GLY A 445 0.68 4.27 8.48
C GLY A 445 0.40 4.13 6.98
N TYR A 446 -0.67 3.44 6.57
CA TYR A 446 -1.10 3.37 5.17
C TYR A 446 -1.94 4.60 4.77
N PHE A 447 -2.67 5.21 5.72
CA PHE A 447 -3.66 6.26 5.44
C PHE A 447 -3.16 7.68 5.73
N THR A 448 -2.01 7.86 6.38
CA THR A 448 -1.37 9.17 6.60
C THR A 448 -0.98 9.89 5.31
N ILE A 449 -1.05 9.23 4.14
CA ILE A 449 -0.82 9.86 2.83
C ILE A 449 -2.09 10.62 2.32
N LEU A 450 -3.27 10.33 2.88
CA LEU A 450 -4.56 10.88 2.41
C LEU A 450 -5.14 11.98 3.31
N THR A 451 -4.43 12.40 4.36
CA THR A 451 -4.93 13.31 5.42
C THR A 451 -5.06 14.79 5.04
N ILE A 452 -5.00 15.14 3.76
CA ILE A 452 -5.27 16.53 3.31
C ILE A 452 -6.78 16.77 3.15
N VAL A 453 -7.61 15.73 3.24
CA VAL A 453 -9.07 15.85 3.11
C VAL A 453 -9.73 15.94 4.49
N GLY A 454 -10.25 17.12 4.83
CA GLY A 454 -11.28 17.45 5.84
C GLY A 454 -11.39 16.67 7.16
N ILE A 455 -11.62 17.39 8.26
CA ILE A 455 -11.89 16.82 9.60
C ILE A 455 -13.05 15.78 9.57
N ALA A 456 -14.08 15.99 8.74
CA ALA A 456 -15.19 15.05 8.60
C ALA A 456 -14.79 13.71 7.96
N ASP A 457 -13.99 13.75 6.87
CA ASP A 457 -13.56 12.54 6.17
C ASP A 457 -12.56 11.73 7.01
N THR A 458 -11.66 12.42 7.73
CA THR A 458 -10.77 11.75 8.68
C THR A 458 -11.55 11.02 9.77
N ALA A 459 -12.66 11.56 10.26
CA ALA A 459 -13.50 10.91 11.27
C ALA A 459 -14.17 9.62 10.75
N VAL A 460 -14.75 9.64 9.55
CA VAL A 460 -15.39 8.46 8.93
C VAL A 460 -14.36 7.35 8.66
N ILE A 461 -13.19 7.73 8.16
CA ILE A 461 -12.09 6.79 7.88
C ILE A 461 -11.59 6.15 9.19
N LEU A 462 -11.44 6.94 10.25
CA LEU A 462 -11.03 6.48 11.58
C LEU A 462 -11.99 5.44 12.16
N VAL A 463 -13.31 5.72 12.11
CA VAL A 463 -14.33 4.78 12.61
C VAL A 463 -14.30 3.49 11.80
N SER A 464 -14.20 3.60 10.47
CA SER A 464 -14.13 2.45 9.57
C SER A 464 -12.87 1.60 9.82
N ALA A 465 -11.73 2.24 10.06
CA ALA A 465 -10.48 1.58 10.44
C ALA A 465 -10.64 0.81 11.75
N TRP A 466 -11.22 1.45 12.76
CA TRP A 466 -11.40 0.88 14.09
C TRP A 466 -12.27 -0.38 14.06
N VAL A 467 -13.43 -0.31 13.40
CA VAL A 467 -14.33 -1.45 13.21
C VAL A 467 -13.61 -2.60 12.47
N LYS A 468 -12.88 -2.29 11.40
CA LYS A 468 -12.13 -3.29 10.62
C LYS A 468 -11.08 -4.01 11.47
N VAL A 469 -10.34 -3.28 12.31
CA VAL A 469 -9.34 -3.86 13.22
C VAL A 469 -9.99 -4.77 14.26
N ILE A 470 -11.11 -4.36 14.87
CA ILE A 470 -11.83 -5.17 15.87
C ILE A 470 -12.32 -6.48 15.25
N VAL A 471 -12.98 -6.43 14.09
CA VAL A 471 -13.50 -7.62 13.40
C VAL A 471 -12.36 -8.56 13.04
N ARG A 472 -11.26 -8.03 12.51
CA ARG A 472 -10.07 -8.81 12.15
C ARG A 472 -9.48 -9.52 13.37
N LEU A 473 -9.22 -8.81 14.46
CA LEU A 473 -8.63 -9.39 15.68
C LEU A 473 -9.54 -10.44 16.32
N LYS A 474 -10.87 -10.24 16.30
CA LYS A 474 -11.82 -11.24 16.81
C LYS A 474 -11.75 -12.53 15.98
N SER A 475 -11.63 -12.41 14.66
CA SER A 475 -11.47 -13.57 13.78
C SER A 475 -10.13 -14.29 14.02
N GLU A 476 -9.01 -13.55 14.05
CA GLU A 476 -7.68 -14.10 14.29
C GLU A 476 -7.58 -14.80 15.67
N LYS A 477 -8.18 -14.24 16.73
CA LYS A 477 -8.24 -14.88 18.06
C LYS A 477 -9.05 -16.18 18.07
N ARG A 478 -10.17 -16.22 17.35
CA ARG A 478 -10.99 -17.44 17.22
C ARG A 478 -10.21 -18.54 16.49
N ILE A 479 -9.53 -18.19 15.41
CA ILE A 479 -8.68 -19.12 14.65
C ILE A 479 -7.54 -19.63 15.55
N LYS A 480 -6.89 -18.74 16.31
CA LYS A 480 -5.86 -19.11 17.29
C LYS A 480 -6.37 -20.14 18.31
N ALA A 481 -7.54 -19.93 18.89
CA ALA A 481 -8.12 -20.86 19.86
C ALA A 481 -8.49 -22.24 19.26
N MET A 482 -8.80 -22.29 17.96
CA MET A 482 -9.05 -23.55 17.24
C MET A 482 -7.74 -24.30 16.90
N ALA A 483 -6.68 -23.56 16.61
CA ALA A 483 -5.39 -24.12 16.19
C ALA A 483 -4.50 -24.53 17.37
N GLU A 484 -4.45 -23.74 18.44
CA GLU A 484 -3.57 -24.00 19.58
C GLU A 484 -4.24 -24.95 20.57
N PHE A 485 -3.90 -26.24 20.48
CA PHE A 485 -4.31 -27.27 21.43
C PHE A 485 -3.08 -27.82 22.18
N THR A 486 -3.12 -27.76 23.51
CA THR A 486 -2.08 -28.32 24.38
C THR A 486 -2.74 -29.07 25.53
N ASP A 487 -2.33 -30.31 25.73
CA ASP A 487 -2.73 -31.16 26.86
C ASP A 487 -1.51 -31.91 27.40
N GLN A 488 -1.67 -32.72 28.44
CA GLN A 488 -0.65 -33.63 28.97
C GLN A 488 -0.93 -35.07 28.54
N VAL A 489 0.13 -35.78 28.16
CA VAL A 489 0.08 -37.16 27.68
C VAL A 489 1.25 -37.97 28.25
N GLN A 490 0.99 -39.23 28.58
CA GLN A 490 2.03 -40.18 28.99
C GLN A 490 2.74 -40.75 27.76
N ILE A 491 4.03 -40.49 27.64
CA ILE A 491 4.89 -40.99 26.56
C ILE A 491 5.93 -41.96 27.11
N LEU A 492 6.31 -42.95 26.30
CA LEU A 492 7.38 -43.89 26.61
C LEU A 492 8.68 -43.38 25.96
N ARG A 493 9.64 -42.94 26.80
CA ARG A 493 10.99 -42.58 26.36
C ARG A 493 12.05 -43.12 27.30
N ASP A 494 13.14 -43.62 26.72
CA ASP A 494 14.22 -44.33 27.45
C ASP A 494 13.65 -45.45 28.35
N ASP A 495 12.69 -46.23 27.85
CA ASP A 495 11.96 -47.29 28.56
C ASP A 495 11.18 -46.85 29.82
N VAL A 496 11.02 -45.54 30.03
CA VAL A 496 10.29 -44.98 31.18
C VAL A 496 9.08 -44.18 30.71
N TRP A 497 7.94 -44.38 31.37
CA TRP A 497 6.74 -43.58 31.17
C TRP A 497 6.92 -42.19 31.80
N GLN A 498 6.78 -41.16 30.98
CA GLN A 498 6.94 -39.76 31.37
C GLN A 498 5.71 -38.97 30.96
N GLU A 499 5.21 -38.10 31.83
CA GLU A 499 4.16 -37.15 31.48
C GLU A 499 4.79 -35.92 30.81
N LYS A 500 4.38 -35.64 29.57
CA LYS A 500 4.83 -34.49 28.79
C LYS A 500 3.68 -33.80 28.08
N SER A 501 3.92 -32.58 27.63
CA SER A 501 2.95 -31.86 26.82
C SER A 501 2.76 -32.55 25.46
N THR A 502 1.55 -32.52 24.94
CA THR A 502 1.22 -32.95 23.57
C THR A 502 2.03 -32.21 22.50
N ALA A 503 2.56 -31.03 22.81
CA ALA A 503 3.44 -30.26 21.94
C ALA A 503 4.82 -30.90 21.73
N ASP A 504 5.25 -31.79 22.64
CA ASP A 504 6.54 -32.47 22.58
C ASP A 504 6.47 -33.84 21.88
N LEU A 505 5.28 -34.25 21.42
CA LEU A 505 5.09 -35.49 20.66
C LEU A 505 5.77 -35.40 19.30
N LEU A 506 6.44 -36.49 18.91
CA LEU A 506 7.16 -36.61 17.65
C LEU A 506 6.80 -37.95 16.98
N PRO A 507 6.88 -38.05 15.64
CA PRO A 507 6.75 -39.33 14.95
C PRO A 507 7.70 -40.37 15.54
N GLY A 508 7.18 -41.56 15.83
CA GLY A 508 7.87 -42.66 16.49
C GLY A 508 7.76 -42.71 18.01
N ASP A 509 7.20 -41.69 18.66
CA ASP A 509 6.88 -41.79 20.10
C ASP A 509 5.78 -42.83 20.30
N VAL A 510 5.84 -43.56 21.42
CA VAL A 510 4.74 -44.40 21.89
C VAL A 510 4.07 -43.69 23.06
N PHE A 511 2.75 -43.55 23.02
CA PHE A 511 1.98 -42.88 24.06
C PHE A 511 0.75 -43.68 24.47
N ARG A 512 0.26 -43.42 25.69
CA ARG A 512 -0.98 -44.02 26.18
C ARG A 512 -2.18 -43.20 25.75
N VAL A 513 -3.18 -43.88 25.20
CA VAL A 513 -4.46 -43.28 24.83
C VAL A 513 -5.42 -43.41 26.01
N GLU A 514 -5.85 -42.28 26.56
CA GLU A 514 -6.75 -42.21 27.72
C GLU A 514 -8.19 -41.92 27.29
N GLN A 515 -9.14 -42.46 28.05
CA GLN A 515 -10.57 -42.23 27.83
C GLN A 515 -10.95 -40.76 28.12
N GLY A 516 -11.83 -40.20 27.28
CA GLY A 516 -12.34 -38.84 27.44
C GLY A 516 -11.41 -37.74 26.94
N LYS A 517 -10.18 -38.08 26.52
CA LYS A 517 -9.24 -37.14 25.90
C LYS A 517 -9.41 -37.08 24.39
N THR A 518 -8.87 -36.02 23.80
CA THR A 518 -8.76 -35.91 22.33
C THR A 518 -7.39 -36.38 21.88
N THR A 519 -7.33 -37.02 20.72
CA THR A 519 -6.07 -37.48 20.13
C THR A 519 -5.21 -36.28 19.70
N PRO A 520 -3.96 -36.16 20.16
CA PRO A 520 -3.13 -34.99 19.89
C PRO A 520 -2.42 -35.00 18.52
N CYS A 521 -2.36 -36.15 17.87
CA CYS A 521 -1.60 -36.39 16.64
C CYS A 521 -2.23 -37.56 15.85
N ASP A 522 -1.78 -37.76 14.62
CA ASP A 522 -2.16 -38.96 13.86
C ASP A 522 -1.28 -40.12 14.33
N ALA A 523 -1.91 -41.19 14.80
CA ALA A 523 -1.25 -42.30 15.46
C ALA A 523 -1.85 -43.64 15.04
N VAL A 524 -1.08 -44.72 15.20
CA VAL A 524 -1.52 -46.08 14.91
C VAL A 524 -1.56 -46.89 16.19
N ILE A 525 -2.58 -47.72 16.34
CA ILE A 525 -2.80 -48.48 17.56
C ILE A 525 -1.91 -49.72 17.55
N LEU A 526 -1.07 -49.86 18.58
CA LEU A 526 -0.19 -51.02 18.77
C LEU A 526 -0.84 -52.11 19.62
N SER A 527 -1.60 -51.71 20.65
CA SER A 527 -2.28 -52.65 21.56
C SER A 527 -3.58 -52.05 22.10
N GLY A 528 -4.45 -52.91 22.60
CA GLY A 528 -5.74 -52.53 23.19
C GLY A 528 -6.83 -52.25 22.14
N THR A 529 -8.02 -51.91 22.63
CA THR A 529 -9.17 -51.54 21.79
C THR A 529 -9.67 -50.16 22.17
N VAL A 530 -9.98 -49.35 21.15
CA VAL A 530 -10.42 -47.96 21.35
C VAL A 530 -11.66 -47.68 20.52
N VAL A 531 -12.55 -46.86 21.07
CA VAL A 531 -13.73 -46.34 20.39
C VAL A 531 -13.52 -44.83 20.24
N ALA A 532 -13.44 -44.38 18.99
CA ALA A 532 -13.15 -42.99 18.65
C ALA A 532 -14.38 -42.33 17.99
N ASP A 533 -14.65 -41.09 18.40
CA ASP A 533 -15.60 -40.18 17.77
C ASP A 533 -14.85 -39.32 16.75
N GLU A 534 -15.10 -39.59 15.46
CA GLU A 534 -14.50 -38.88 14.33
C GLU A 534 -15.38 -37.73 13.80
N SER A 535 -16.48 -37.40 14.49
CA SER A 535 -17.46 -36.40 14.05
C SER A 535 -16.85 -35.01 13.77
N SER A 536 -15.76 -34.65 14.48
CA SER A 536 -15.05 -33.39 14.27
C SER A 536 -14.32 -33.31 12.93
N LEU A 537 -13.94 -34.45 12.34
CA LEU A 537 -13.14 -34.54 11.11
C LEU A 537 -13.97 -35.03 9.92
N THR A 538 -14.83 -36.03 10.11
CA THR A 538 -15.64 -36.64 9.05
C THR A 538 -17.06 -36.07 8.98
N GLY A 539 -17.56 -35.47 10.07
CA GLY A 539 -18.95 -35.06 10.21
C GLY A 539 -19.92 -36.21 10.51
N GLU A 540 -19.43 -37.46 10.63
CA GLU A 540 -20.25 -38.61 10.97
C GLU A 540 -20.41 -38.73 12.49
N PRO A 541 -21.64 -38.76 13.03
CA PRO A 541 -21.87 -38.67 14.48
C PRO A 541 -21.68 -40.00 15.23
N LEU A 542 -21.52 -41.11 14.53
CA LEU A 542 -21.45 -42.44 15.16
C LEU A 542 -20.01 -42.79 15.52
N PRO A 543 -19.73 -43.16 16.78
CA PRO A 543 -18.39 -43.56 17.18
C PRO A 543 -17.99 -44.89 16.52
N ILE A 544 -16.74 -44.97 16.08
CA ILE A 544 -16.18 -46.11 15.34
C ILE A 544 -15.19 -46.85 16.24
N ARG A 545 -15.27 -48.19 16.23
CA ARG A 545 -14.30 -49.03 16.95
C ARG A 545 -13.05 -49.20 16.10
N LYS A 546 -11.90 -49.06 16.73
CA LYS A 546 -10.58 -49.19 16.11
C LYS A 546 -9.81 -50.36 16.73
N PHE A 547 -8.99 -51.01 15.91
CA PHE A 547 -8.28 -52.24 16.27
C PHE A 547 -6.76 -52.07 16.16
N PRO A 548 -5.98 -52.75 17.00
CA PRO A 548 -4.52 -52.68 16.93
C PRO A 548 -4.01 -53.32 15.64
N LEU A 549 -2.82 -52.88 15.20
CA LEU A 549 -2.10 -53.56 14.14
C LEU A 549 -1.81 -55.01 14.54
N ARG A 550 -1.89 -55.91 13.55
CA ARG A 550 -1.51 -57.29 13.77
C ARG A 550 -0.09 -57.56 13.28
N SER A 551 0.69 -58.28 14.07
CA SER A 551 2.07 -58.61 13.75
C SER A 551 2.20 -59.62 12.60
N ASP A 552 1.15 -60.38 12.32
CA ASP A 552 1.07 -61.35 11.23
C ASP A 552 0.63 -60.74 9.89
N ASP A 553 0.32 -59.44 9.86
CA ASP A 553 -0.16 -58.74 8.68
C ASP A 553 0.97 -58.05 7.90
N TRP A 554 1.17 -58.47 6.65
CA TRP A 554 2.21 -57.95 5.75
C TRP A 554 1.69 -56.89 4.77
N THR A 555 0.43 -56.48 4.91
CA THR A 555 -0.14 -55.44 4.06
C THR A 555 0.59 -54.10 4.24
N ARG A 556 0.66 -53.31 3.17
CA ARG A 556 1.22 -51.96 3.22
C ARG A 556 0.31 -51.08 4.07
N TYR A 557 0.89 -50.29 4.97
CA TYR A 557 0.16 -49.33 5.77
C TYR A 557 -0.39 -48.22 4.87
N ASP A 558 -1.71 -48.05 4.90
CA ASP A 558 -2.43 -47.02 4.17
C ASP A 558 -3.45 -46.36 5.12
N LYS A 559 -3.15 -45.12 5.51
CA LYS A 559 -3.94 -44.33 6.45
C LYS A 559 -5.40 -44.10 5.99
N LEU A 560 -5.65 -44.08 4.69
CA LEU A 560 -6.97 -43.77 4.12
C LEU A 560 -7.72 -45.02 3.65
N GLY A 561 -6.99 -46.09 3.33
CA GLY A 561 -7.54 -47.38 2.92
C GLY A 561 -7.73 -48.36 4.08
N ALA A 562 -7.13 -49.54 3.95
CA ALA A 562 -7.35 -50.68 4.85
C ALA A 562 -6.91 -50.40 6.30
N SER A 563 -5.87 -49.58 6.50
CA SER A 563 -5.34 -49.27 7.84
C SER A 563 -6.09 -48.17 8.57
N LYS A 564 -7.15 -47.60 7.96
CA LYS A 564 -8.01 -46.59 8.61
C LYS A 564 -8.60 -47.10 9.92
N MET A 565 -8.91 -48.40 10.02
CA MET A 565 -9.45 -49.01 11.25
C MET A 565 -8.43 -49.15 12.38
N SER A 566 -7.13 -49.02 12.08
CA SER A 566 -6.05 -49.06 13.07
C SER A 566 -5.42 -47.69 13.33
N THR A 567 -5.90 -46.64 12.65
CA THR A 567 -5.38 -45.28 12.73
C THR A 567 -6.31 -44.38 13.54
N LEU A 568 -5.72 -43.63 14.47
CA LEU A 568 -6.33 -42.55 15.23
C LEU A 568 -5.92 -41.22 14.59
N PHE A 569 -6.90 -40.41 14.21
CA PHE A 569 -6.65 -39.10 13.60
C PHE A 569 -6.63 -38.00 14.65
N ALA A 570 -5.79 -36.98 14.49
CA ALA A 570 -5.67 -35.86 15.41
C ALA A 570 -6.98 -35.07 15.56
N GLY A 571 -7.37 -34.77 16.80
CA GLY A 571 -8.60 -34.04 17.15
C GLY A 571 -9.87 -34.88 17.17
N THR A 572 -9.76 -36.20 17.06
CA THR A 572 -10.87 -37.13 17.32
C THR A 572 -11.02 -37.36 18.82
N GLY A 573 -12.26 -37.53 19.29
CA GLY A 573 -12.54 -37.74 20.71
C GLY A 573 -12.45 -39.21 21.07
N ILE A 574 -11.79 -39.57 22.16
CA ILE A 574 -11.72 -40.97 22.61
C ILE A 574 -12.88 -41.26 23.57
N SER A 575 -13.91 -41.97 23.09
CA SER A 575 -15.09 -42.31 23.90
C SER A 575 -14.79 -43.42 24.91
N GLN A 576 -14.01 -44.43 24.51
CA GLN A 576 -13.62 -45.57 25.36
C GLN A 576 -12.22 -46.04 24.95
N ALA A 577 -11.34 -46.28 25.92
CA ALA A 577 -10.02 -46.85 25.72
C ALA A 577 -9.71 -47.84 26.85
N GLN A 578 -9.20 -49.02 26.50
CA GLN A 578 -8.78 -50.04 27.47
C GLN A 578 -7.33 -50.46 27.18
N ASP A 579 -6.40 -49.98 28.01
CA ASP A 579 -4.95 -50.22 27.94
C ASP A 579 -4.36 -50.10 26.52
N VAL A 580 -4.56 -48.91 25.93
CA VAL A 580 -4.29 -48.65 24.52
C VAL A 580 -2.94 -47.94 24.37
N LEU A 581 -2.06 -48.53 23.57
CA LEU A 581 -0.79 -47.93 23.17
C LEU A 581 -0.89 -47.43 21.72
N GLY A 582 -0.53 -46.17 21.50
CA GLY A 582 -0.48 -45.54 20.19
C GLY A 582 0.95 -45.21 19.78
N LEU A 583 1.32 -45.53 18.54
CA LEU A 583 2.54 -45.08 17.87
C LEU A 583 2.24 -43.80 17.08
N VAL A 584 2.97 -42.72 17.33
CA VAL A 584 2.80 -41.47 16.59
C VAL A 584 3.33 -41.62 15.16
N MET A 585 2.49 -41.36 14.16
CA MET A 585 2.89 -41.38 12.74
C MET A 585 3.22 -39.98 12.23
N SER A 586 2.31 -39.02 12.48
CA SER A 586 2.43 -37.64 11.98
C SER A 586 2.02 -36.64 13.05
N THR A 587 2.65 -35.47 13.04
CA THR A 587 2.42 -34.39 14.01
C THR A 587 2.29 -33.04 13.30
N GLY A 588 1.74 -32.04 14.00
CA GLY A 588 1.62 -30.67 13.52
C GLY A 588 0.86 -30.57 12.19
N THR A 589 1.41 -29.80 11.24
CA THR A 589 0.80 -29.58 9.93
C THR A 589 0.81 -30.81 9.01
N ALA A 590 1.54 -31.87 9.36
CA ALA A 590 1.54 -33.11 8.59
C ALA A 590 0.32 -33.99 8.88
N THR A 591 -0.40 -33.74 9.98
CA THR A 591 -1.65 -34.44 10.30
C THR A 591 -2.81 -33.99 9.42
N ASP A 592 -3.84 -34.83 9.28
CA ASP A 592 -5.03 -34.48 8.48
C ASP A 592 -5.75 -33.23 9.05
N LYS A 593 -5.89 -33.14 10.39
CA LYS A 593 -6.38 -31.93 11.06
C LYS A 593 -5.48 -30.72 10.83
N GLY A 594 -4.16 -30.90 10.91
CA GLY A 594 -3.18 -29.84 10.70
C GLY A 594 -3.22 -29.27 9.27
N GLN A 595 -3.42 -30.12 8.27
CA GLN A 595 -3.59 -29.71 6.87
C GLN A 595 -4.88 -28.91 6.67
N LEU A 596 -5.98 -29.31 7.29
CA LEU A 596 -7.24 -28.54 7.28
C LEU A 596 -7.06 -27.17 7.94
N ILE A 597 -6.44 -27.13 9.12
CA ILE A 597 -6.12 -25.88 9.83
C ILE A 597 -5.23 -24.98 8.96
N LYS A 598 -4.17 -25.52 8.33
CA LYS A 598 -3.29 -24.78 7.41
C LYS A 598 -4.08 -24.15 6.25
N LYS A 599 -5.02 -24.89 5.65
CA LYS A 599 -5.90 -24.37 4.58
C LYS A 599 -6.86 -23.28 5.08
N ILE A 600 -7.30 -23.34 6.33
CA ILE A 600 -8.16 -22.31 6.95
C ILE A 600 -7.36 -21.05 7.32
N LEU A 601 -6.14 -21.20 7.84
CA LEU A 601 -5.28 -20.07 8.22
C LEU A 601 -4.72 -19.32 7.01
N PHE A 602 -4.37 -20.07 5.95
CA PHE A 602 -3.79 -19.55 4.73
C PHE A 602 -4.69 -19.91 3.54
N PRO A 603 -5.92 -19.35 3.49
CA PRO A 603 -6.86 -19.67 2.43
C PRO A 603 -6.34 -19.14 1.10
N THR A 604 -6.60 -19.89 0.04
CA THR A 604 -6.44 -19.39 -1.33
C THR A 604 -7.35 -18.20 -1.54
N GLN A 605 -6.84 -17.13 -2.17
CA GLN A 605 -7.65 -15.95 -2.46
C GLN A 605 -8.84 -16.33 -3.33
N VAL A 606 -10.04 -15.95 -2.89
CA VAL A 606 -11.28 -16.14 -3.66
C VAL A 606 -11.65 -14.78 -4.25
N SER A 607 -11.86 -14.73 -5.55
CA SER A 607 -12.33 -13.52 -6.23
C SER A 607 -13.80 -13.67 -6.55
N PHE A 608 -14.63 -12.79 -6.01
CA PHE A 608 -16.06 -12.79 -6.31
C PHE A 608 -16.34 -12.07 -7.64
N VAL A 609 -17.54 -12.28 -8.19
CA VAL A 609 -18.00 -11.60 -9.41
C VAL A 609 -17.91 -10.07 -9.27
N PHE A 610 -18.26 -9.54 -8.09
CA PHE A 610 -18.20 -8.11 -7.80
C PHE A 610 -16.77 -7.55 -7.85
N ASP A 611 -15.78 -8.27 -7.31
CA ASP A 611 -14.37 -7.85 -7.35
C ASP A 611 -13.85 -7.77 -8.78
N GLU A 612 -14.24 -8.74 -9.61
CA GLU A 612 -13.90 -8.76 -11.03
C GLU A 612 -14.58 -7.62 -11.81
N GLN A 613 -15.83 -7.29 -11.48
CA GLN A 613 -16.55 -6.18 -12.10
C GLN A 613 -15.99 -4.81 -11.67
N ILE A 614 -15.60 -4.64 -10.41
CA ILE A 614 -14.97 -3.40 -9.91
C ILE A 614 -13.72 -3.05 -10.73
N LYS A 615 -12.90 -4.03 -11.10
CA LYS A 615 -11.70 -3.79 -11.93
C LYS A 615 -12.04 -3.14 -13.27
N ILE A 616 -13.14 -3.56 -13.88
CA ILE A 616 -13.64 -2.98 -15.14
C ILE A 616 -14.09 -1.53 -14.91
N VAL A 617 -14.83 -1.27 -13.83
CA VAL A 617 -15.27 0.08 -13.45
C VAL A 617 -14.06 0.99 -13.22
N ILE A 618 -13.04 0.51 -12.49
CA ILE A 618 -11.79 1.26 -12.26
C ILE A 618 -11.10 1.57 -13.59
N LEU A 619 -11.02 0.61 -14.52
CA LEU A 619 -10.43 0.84 -15.84
C LEU A 619 -11.20 1.92 -16.63
N ILE A 620 -12.54 1.88 -16.62
CA ILE A 620 -13.38 2.88 -17.28
C ILE A 620 -13.17 4.27 -16.65
N LEU A 621 -13.15 4.35 -15.32
CA LEU A 621 -12.89 5.59 -14.59
C LEU A 621 -11.49 6.12 -14.86
N LEU A 622 -10.48 5.26 -14.98
CA LEU A 622 -9.12 5.64 -15.33
C LEU A 622 -9.06 6.20 -16.76
N CYS A 623 -9.69 5.54 -17.73
CA CYS A 623 -9.78 6.05 -19.10
C CYS A 623 -10.50 7.41 -19.15
N CYS A 624 -11.62 7.55 -18.45
CA CYS A 624 -12.34 8.82 -18.32
C CYS A 624 -11.46 9.90 -17.67
N GLY A 625 -10.74 9.57 -16.60
CA GLY A 625 -9.81 10.48 -15.93
C GLY A 625 -8.68 10.95 -16.84
N VAL A 626 -8.09 10.06 -17.63
CA VAL A 626 -7.05 10.41 -18.62
C VAL A 626 -7.62 11.30 -19.73
N LEU A 627 -8.83 11.02 -20.22
CA LEU A 627 -9.50 11.87 -21.21
C LEU A 627 -9.80 13.28 -20.64
N CYS A 628 -10.36 13.37 -19.44
CA CYS A 628 -10.62 14.64 -18.77
C CYS A 628 -9.32 15.41 -18.50
N LEU A 629 -8.25 14.73 -18.09
CA LEU A 629 -6.94 15.35 -17.90
C LEU A 629 -6.35 15.84 -19.23
N GLY A 630 -6.46 15.05 -20.30
CA GLY A 630 -6.04 15.46 -21.64
C GLY A 630 -6.82 16.68 -22.14
N LEU A 631 -8.14 16.71 -21.96
CA LEU A 631 -9.00 17.86 -22.27
C LEU A 631 -8.64 19.08 -21.43
N ALA A 632 -8.36 18.91 -20.14
CA ALA A 632 -7.94 20.01 -19.28
C ALA A 632 -6.60 20.60 -19.73
N ILE A 633 -5.60 19.76 -20.04
CA ILE A 633 -4.31 20.22 -20.60
C ILE A 633 -4.53 20.94 -21.93
N TRP A 634 -5.36 20.39 -22.81
CA TRP A 634 -5.67 21.00 -24.10
C TRP A 634 -6.37 22.35 -23.93
N MET A 635 -7.36 22.47 -23.03
CA MET A 635 -8.04 23.73 -22.74
C MET A 635 -7.09 24.78 -22.14
N VAL A 636 -6.20 24.38 -21.24
CA VAL A 636 -5.17 25.28 -20.69
C VAL A 636 -4.21 25.74 -21.78
N SER A 637 -3.80 24.84 -22.69
CA SER A 637 -2.92 25.18 -23.81
C SER A 637 -3.60 26.00 -24.90
N ALA A 638 -4.92 25.90 -25.04
CA ALA A 638 -5.69 26.65 -26.04
C ALA A 638 -6.22 27.99 -25.50
N GLY A 639 -6.26 28.15 -24.16
CA GLY A 639 -6.74 29.35 -23.46
C GLY A 639 -5.64 30.32 -23.02
N THR A 640 -4.42 30.18 -23.55
CA THR A 640 -3.31 31.13 -23.46
C THR A 640 -2.83 31.46 -24.86
#